data_AF-G7LVQ8-F1
#
_entry.id   AF-G7LVQ8-F1
#
_cell.length_a   1.000
_cell.length_b   1.000
_cell.length_c   1.000
_cell.angle_alpha   90.00
_cell.angle_beta   90.00
_cell.angle_gamma   90.00
#
_symmetry.space_group_name_H-M   'P 1'
#
loop_
_entity.id
_entity.type
_entity.pdbx_description
1 polymer ?
#
loop_
_entity_poly.entity_id
_entity_poly.type
_entity_poly.pdbx_seq_one_letter_code
_entity_poly.pdbx_strand_id
1 'polypeptide(L)'
;MLIAALINLGGASLAMGVMPQDAWAQTAQQTAFNIPAGPLAGALAEFGRQSGRQVTYDPGVAAGKRSPGISGTVAPEAALARLLEGSGLSYRPIGAGTFAIEADVAGDYALGVGDDSLLLDTITVTSEGGVSPADEPYRGAGSRAYISGEQVERFRGTSVGDFLSGVPGVMVGDSRNSGSVDVNIRGMQGQGRVPVIVDGASNEATVYRGYNGSASRTYIDPDFIGSVSIEKGLSSAADATGASGGVVRMSTIGVNDILLPGKNFGVRIKGGFNTNSSSVPAEGTEGGWRQGNYPYYGVMPSNETMFANNSGRHRPSFLEPTGGSGSIAFAGVTEYVDIVIGYVRRKNGNYYAGKHGGDGAHPIITRNSYGSVVVDNGGLSPFRAGEEVLNTSLDNESWLLKSKFKFDDDHSLELGWNKYDSEYGEVLPTQITNVANPYQGWMNTIKLNTYTARYRYNPASNDLLDLKIDTFKTDTELRVNSATRSYNLDGTERWTGSRVYIDSDKWGITASNASRFYTEIGDIKLEYGGAFTRENTGFPDDVDRETYEGWEAREGWRKEESGFTSVEWKPFDWLILNGSARYSHFKTHDEIDGFGNSARGWSPIGSLTIEPLDGFQIYGKYGSVLRSPSIFETLKSGSFDLGTQNPVKPERARSLEIGLNYLIDNAFLTGDKVRLHAAYFDNHIDDYITRANIRTGTRANGRGIYGLRRLNLDYAEMRGIEISGEYDTGRYFGSLAWNHYTHMEFCAPGSVELSSGSQCAMGGIRNSYALLHVPPKDTVTLNLGTRFFDEKLTVGSRLNYIGSRIVEGVGDGSTFGTGEIRAPRWNPAALVDLYASYKVNNNVRLDFTIDNLTDRYYMDALGAALMPGPGRTVRGSVTAKF
;
A
#
# COMPACT_ATOMS: atom_id res chain seq x y z
N MET A 1 1.33 -17.31 -31.90
CA MET A 1 2.33 -17.15 -32.98
C MET A 1 2.66 -15.67 -33.12
N LEU A 2 3.59 -15.18 -32.30
CA LEU A 2 4.18 -13.83 -32.41
C LEU A 2 5.46 -13.79 -31.57
N ILE A 3 6.39 -14.71 -31.86
CA ILE A 3 7.74 -14.78 -31.29
C ILE A 3 8.67 -15.16 -32.46
N ALA A 4 8.95 -14.21 -33.35
CA ALA A 4 10.00 -14.29 -34.38
C ALA A 4 10.01 -13.01 -35.24
N ALA A 5 10.46 -11.88 -34.70
CA ALA A 5 10.67 -10.67 -35.53
C ALA A 5 11.62 -9.60 -34.94
N LEU A 6 12.56 -9.95 -34.04
CA LEU A 6 13.53 -8.99 -33.49
C LEU A 6 14.92 -9.64 -33.30
N ILE A 7 15.48 -10.18 -34.37
CA ILE A 7 16.93 -10.45 -34.47
C ILE A 7 17.32 -10.09 -35.90
N ASN A 8 17.89 -8.89 -36.08
CA ASN A 8 18.88 -8.54 -37.12
C ASN A 8 19.05 -7.01 -37.17
N LEU A 9 20.29 -6.55 -36.94
CA LEU A 9 20.90 -5.22 -37.11
C LEU A 9 21.67 -4.86 -35.82
N GLY A 10 22.99 -4.72 -35.77
CA GLY A 10 24.05 -4.83 -36.76
C GLY A 10 25.38 -4.68 -36.00
N GLY A 11 26.35 -5.54 -36.30
CA GLY A 11 27.68 -5.46 -35.71
C GLY A 11 28.51 -4.36 -36.36
N ALA A 12 29.16 -3.54 -35.52
CA ALA A 12 30.26 -2.68 -35.91
C ALA A 12 31.32 -2.72 -34.79
N SER A 13 32.38 -3.47 -35.03
CA SER A 13 33.56 -3.55 -34.17
C SER A 13 34.41 -2.30 -34.36
N LEU A 14 34.56 -1.49 -33.32
CA LEU A 14 35.56 -0.42 -33.24
C LEU A 14 36.64 -0.85 -32.25
N ALA A 15 37.82 -1.17 -32.79
CA ALA A 15 39.04 -1.25 -32.02
C ALA A 15 39.53 0.18 -31.72
N MET A 16 39.69 0.53 -30.45
CA MET A 16 40.41 1.74 -30.02
C MET A 16 41.47 1.37 -28.98
N GLY A 17 42.65 1.95 -29.18
CA GLY A 17 43.90 1.55 -28.55
C GLY A 17 44.03 1.92 -27.08
N VAL A 18 44.83 1.11 -26.40
CA VAL A 18 45.31 1.32 -25.03
C VAL A 18 46.29 2.50 -25.03
N MET A 19 45.99 3.54 -24.25
CA MET A 19 46.99 4.52 -23.82
C MET A 19 47.46 4.16 -22.40
N PRO A 20 48.75 4.35 -22.07
CA PRO A 20 49.26 4.10 -20.73
C PRO A 20 48.79 5.20 -19.77
N GLN A 21 48.26 4.79 -18.61
CA GLN A 21 48.00 5.68 -17.48
C GLN A 21 49.27 5.80 -16.64
N ASP A 22 49.75 7.03 -16.44
CA ASP A 22 50.75 7.33 -15.43
C ASP A 22 50.11 7.27 -14.04
N ALA A 23 50.62 6.39 -13.18
CA ALA A 23 50.18 6.26 -11.79
C ALA A 23 50.75 7.41 -10.94
N TRP A 24 49.87 8.22 -10.35
CA TRP A 24 50.24 9.15 -9.27
C TRP A 24 49.97 8.45 -7.94
N ALA A 25 51.02 8.12 -7.19
CA ALA A 25 50.90 7.57 -5.85
C ALA A 25 50.36 8.64 -4.89
N GLN A 26 49.14 8.45 -4.41
CA GLN A 26 48.50 9.31 -3.41
C GLN A 26 48.99 8.89 -2.01
N THR A 27 49.66 9.78 -1.30
CA THR A 27 50.18 9.53 0.06
C THR A 27 49.02 9.24 1.02
N ALA A 28 48.99 8.04 1.62
CA ALA A 28 47.96 7.66 2.60
C ALA A 28 48.03 8.58 3.84
N GLN A 29 46.90 9.19 4.20
CA GLN A 29 46.79 10.10 5.33
C GLN A 29 46.97 9.33 6.65
N GLN A 30 47.96 9.72 7.45
CA GLN A 30 48.25 9.10 8.75
C GLN A 30 47.44 9.78 9.88
N THR A 31 46.89 8.99 10.79
CA THR A 31 46.11 9.45 11.94
C THR A 31 46.72 8.94 13.24
N ALA A 32 46.73 9.77 14.29
CA ALA A 32 47.20 9.38 15.61
C ALA A 32 46.13 8.57 16.35
N PHE A 33 46.46 7.34 16.72
CA PHE A 33 45.59 6.45 17.48
C PHE A 33 46.11 6.22 18.90
N ASN A 34 45.18 6.12 19.85
CA ASN A 34 45.40 5.68 21.22
C ASN A 34 44.18 4.89 21.71
N ILE A 35 44.17 3.59 21.41
CA ILE A 35 43.06 2.67 21.68
C ILE A 35 43.61 1.53 22.55
N PRO A 36 43.19 1.39 23.83
CA PRO A 36 43.69 0.34 24.69
C PRO A 36 43.19 -1.05 24.26
N ALA A 37 43.90 -2.10 24.66
CA ALA A 37 43.45 -3.47 24.48
C ALA A 37 42.15 -3.73 25.28
N GLY A 38 41.16 -4.39 24.67
CA GLY A 38 39.82 -4.49 25.27
C GLY A 38 38.83 -5.30 24.44
N PRO A 39 37.52 -5.26 24.76
CA PRO A 39 36.46 -5.83 23.93
C PRO A 39 36.50 -5.26 22.51
N LEU A 40 36.37 -6.12 21.50
CA LEU A 40 36.57 -5.72 20.11
C LEU A 40 35.57 -4.65 19.66
N ALA A 41 34.30 -4.78 20.03
CA ALA A 41 33.27 -3.80 19.71
C ALA A 41 33.63 -2.38 20.22
N GLY A 42 34.12 -2.27 21.46
CA GLY A 42 34.57 -1.00 22.02
C GLY A 42 35.79 -0.43 21.31
N ALA A 43 36.72 -1.29 20.89
CA ALA A 43 37.90 -0.87 20.14
C ALA A 43 37.56 -0.39 18.71
N LEU A 44 36.59 -1.02 18.05
CA LEU A 44 36.10 -0.61 16.72
C LEU A 44 35.32 0.71 16.77
N ALA A 45 34.52 0.93 17.83
CA ALA A 45 33.85 2.20 18.06
C ALA A 45 34.86 3.34 18.26
N GLU A 46 35.87 3.13 19.09
CA GLU A 46 36.92 4.13 19.36
C GLU A 46 37.80 4.39 18.12
N PHE A 47 38.05 3.35 17.31
CA PHE A 47 38.69 3.50 16.00
C PHE A 47 37.91 4.42 15.09
N GLY A 48 36.59 4.23 14.96
CA GLY A 48 35.77 5.09 14.12
C GLY A 48 35.81 6.54 14.58
N ARG A 49 35.75 6.75 15.91
CA ARG A 49 35.87 8.07 16.54
C ARG A 49 37.19 8.77 16.27
N GLN A 50 38.33 8.08 16.40
CA GLN A 50 39.66 8.67 16.21
C GLN A 50 40.06 8.82 14.74
N SER A 51 39.60 7.92 13.87
CA SER A 51 39.92 7.92 12.44
C SER A 51 38.99 8.80 11.59
N GLY A 52 37.79 9.14 12.10
CA GLY A 52 36.73 9.73 11.29
C GLY A 52 36.17 8.77 10.24
N ARG A 53 36.43 7.46 10.39
CA ARG A 53 35.99 6.39 9.49
C ARG A 53 34.81 5.66 10.10
N GLN A 54 33.87 5.22 9.29
CA GLN A 54 32.74 4.41 9.76
C GLN A 54 33.12 2.93 9.75
N VAL A 55 32.70 2.17 10.76
CA VAL A 55 32.88 0.71 10.79
C VAL A 55 31.52 0.05 10.91
N THR A 56 31.21 -0.89 10.02
CA THR A 56 29.93 -1.61 9.97
C THR A 56 30.18 -3.10 10.16
N TYR A 57 29.44 -3.72 11.07
CA TYR A 57 29.55 -5.15 11.36
C TYR A 57 28.29 -5.65 12.05
N ASP A 58 28.01 -6.94 11.94
CA ASP A 58 27.00 -7.60 12.76
C ASP A 58 27.50 -7.68 14.22
N PRO A 59 26.76 -7.15 15.22
CA PRO A 59 27.19 -7.16 16.62
C PRO A 59 27.58 -8.54 17.16
N GLY A 60 26.94 -9.62 16.67
CA GLY A 60 27.25 -11.00 17.05
C GLY A 60 28.65 -11.44 16.61
N VAL A 61 29.17 -10.88 15.52
CA VAL A 61 30.50 -11.20 14.97
C VAL A 61 31.63 -10.64 15.85
N ALA A 62 31.39 -9.53 16.56
CA ALA A 62 32.35 -8.94 17.49
C ALA A 62 32.13 -9.36 18.96
N ALA A 63 31.01 -10.02 19.26
CA ALA A 63 30.66 -10.47 20.60
C ALA A 63 31.68 -11.48 21.15
N GLY A 64 32.12 -11.29 22.40
CA GLY A 64 33.12 -12.15 23.05
C GLY A 64 34.56 -12.03 22.52
N LYS A 65 34.81 -11.27 21.44
CA LYS A 65 36.14 -11.10 20.85
C LYS A 65 36.89 -9.92 21.48
N ARG A 66 38.23 -9.98 21.45
CA ARG A 66 39.12 -8.95 22.02
C ARG A 66 40.05 -8.36 20.97
N SER A 67 40.35 -7.08 21.14
CA SER A 67 41.33 -6.34 20.36
C SER A 67 42.64 -6.19 21.14
N PRO A 68 43.82 -6.29 20.50
CA PRO A 68 45.10 -6.00 21.14
C PRO A 68 45.34 -4.49 21.35
N GLY A 69 44.48 -3.61 20.83
CA GLY A 69 44.64 -2.16 20.89
C GLY A 69 45.73 -1.64 19.95
N ILE A 70 45.82 -0.31 19.83
CA ILE A 70 46.87 0.36 19.04
C ILE A 70 47.23 1.72 19.62
N SER A 71 48.52 2.05 19.60
CA SER A 71 49.05 3.37 19.93
C SER A 71 50.10 3.78 18.91
N GLY A 72 49.97 4.97 18.33
CA GLY A 72 50.91 5.51 17.34
C GLY A 72 50.22 6.23 16.19
N THR A 73 51.01 6.85 15.31
CA THR A 73 50.51 7.52 14.10
C THR A 73 50.66 6.57 12.91
N VAL A 74 49.54 6.06 12.40
CA VAL A 74 49.49 5.08 11.31
C VAL A 74 48.32 5.37 10.36
N ALA A 75 48.31 4.75 9.18
CA ALA A 75 47.13 4.80 8.30
C ALA A 75 45.93 4.10 8.96
N PRO A 76 44.69 4.60 8.82
CA PRO A 76 43.49 3.98 9.38
C PRO A 76 43.33 2.49 9.04
N GLU A 77 43.70 2.09 7.83
CA GLU A 77 43.68 0.70 7.36
C GLU A 77 44.64 -0.18 8.16
N ALA A 78 45.83 0.32 8.46
CA ALA A 78 46.82 -0.36 9.29
C ALA A 78 46.39 -0.42 10.76
N ALA A 79 45.73 0.63 11.27
CA ALA A 79 45.16 0.62 12.61
C ALA A 79 44.03 -0.39 12.74
N LEU A 80 43.10 -0.44 11.77
CA LEU A 80 42.00 -1.40 11.80
C LEU A 80 42.49 -2.85 11.69
N ALA A 81 43.47 -3.11 10.80
CA ALA A 81 44.11 -4.42 10.72
C ALA A 81 44.69 -4.88 12.07
N ARG A 82 45.38 -3.97 12.77
CA ARG A 82 45.95 -4.27 14.09
C ARG A 82 44.88 -4.52 15.14
N LEU A 83 43.78 -3.77 15.11
CA LEU A 83 42.69 -3.94 16.06
C LEU A 83 41.95 -5.28 15.90
N LEU A 84 41.92 -5.84 14.70
CA LEU A 84 41.28 -7.13 14.38
C LEU A 84 42.23 -8.33 14.58
N GLU A 85 43.51 -8.09 14.83
CA GLU A 85 44.50 -9.16 14.97
C GLU A 85 44.17 -10.11 16.12
N GLY A 86 44.11 -11.41 15.83
CA GLY A 86 43.73 -12.45 16.79
C GLY A 86 42.21 -12.63 17.00
N SER A 87 41.37 -11.85 16.31
CA SER A 87 39.90 -11.98 16.38
C SER A 87 39.30 -12.97 15.36
N GLY A 88 40.09 -13.40 14.36
CA GLY A 88 39.60 -14.21 13.24
C GLY A 88 38.63 -13.45 12.32
N LEU A 89 38.74 -12.12 12.31
CA LEU A 89 37.97 -11.22 11.46
C LEU A 89 38.93 -10.44 10.57
N SER A 90 38.48 -10.15 9.35
CA SER A 90 39.12 -9.25 8.41
C SER A 90 38.24 -8.02 8.20
N TYR A 91 38.75 -7.05 7.45
CA TYR A 91 37.97 -5.91 7.03
C TYR A 91 38.02 -5.76 5.52
N ARG A 92 36.95 -5.19 4.96
CA ARG A 92 36.87 -4.77 3.57
C ARG A 92 36.39 -3.33 3.50
N PRO A 93 37.07 -2.42 2.77
CA PRO A 93 36.55 -1.09 2.52
C PRO A 93 35.30 -1.18 1.64
N ILE A 94 34.22 -0.51 2.06
CA ILE A 94 32.92 -0.52 1.35
C ILE A 94 32.47 0.88 0.88
N GLY A 95 33.35 1.88 0.98
CA GLY A 95 33.09 3.25 0.54
C GLY A 95 34.17 4.23 0.98
N ALA A 96 33.99 5.52 0.69
CA ALA A 96 34.91 6.59 1.04
C ALA A 96 34.98 6.82 2.56
N GLY A 97 35.74 5.97 3.23
CA GLY A 97 35.98 6.00 4.67
C GLY A 97 35.10 5.08 5.50
N THR A 98 34.49 4.06 4.91
CA THR A 98 33.70 3.05 5.63
C THR A 98 34.31 1.66 5.46
N PHE A 99 34.45 0.92 6.56
CA PHE A 99 34.98 -0.44 6.60
C PHE A 99 33.91 -1.42 7.08
N ALA A 100 33.68 -2.49 6.33
CA ALA A 100 32.92 -3.65 6.80
C ALA A 100 33.84 -4.65 7.50
N ILE A 101 33.40 -5.23 8.61
CA ILE A 101 34.11 -6.33 9.29
C ILE A 101 33.44 -7.64 8.91
N GLU A 102 34.24 -8.60 8.44
CA GLU A 102 33.79 -9.90 7.96
C GLU A 102 34.62 -11.01 8.63
N ALA A 103 34.11 -12.25 8.70
CA ALA A 103 34.87 -13.38 9.23
C ALA A 103 35.90 -13.85 8.18
N ASP A 104 37.12 -14.20 8.61
CA ASP A 104 38.14 -14.73 7.69
C ASP A 104 37.68 -16.09 7.14
N VAL A 105 37.26 -16.12 5.88
CA VAL A 105 37.08 -17.35 5.12
C VAL A 105 38.41 -17.63 4.42
N ALA A 106 39.12 -18.66 4.88
CA ALA A 106 40.38 -19.07 4.24
C ALA A 106 40.12 -19.51 2.78
N GLY A 107 40.41 -18.61 1.84
CA GLY A 107 40.26 -18.84 0.40
C GLY A 107 40.97 -17.76 -0.42
N ASP A 108 42.15 -18.12 -0.92
CA ASP A 108 43.10 -17.30 -1.67
C ASP A 108 42.55 -16.82 -3.03
N TYR A 109 42.16 -15.54 -3.14
CA TYR A 109 41.98 -14.84 -4.43
C TYR A 109 42.40 -13.37 -4.31
N ALA A 110 43.59 -13.04 -4.79
CA ALA A 110 44.03 -11.67 -5.01
C ALA A 110 43.32 -11.07 -6.25
N LEU A 111 42.54 -10.01 -6.07
CA LEU A 111 42.04 -9.17 -7.16
C LEU A 111 42.27 -7.69 -6.85
N GLY A 112 42.84 -7.00 -7.84
CA GLY A 112 43.34 -5.63 -7.75
C GLY A 112 42.26 -4.59 -7.51
N VAL A 113 42.66 -3.57 -6.76
CA VAL A 113 41.89 -2.37 -6.46
C VAL A 113 41.72 -1.54 -7.74
N GLY A 114 40.50 -1.49 -8.25
CA GLY A 114 40.03 -0.50 -9.21
C GLY A 114 39.10 0.48 -8.49
N ASP A 115 39.44 1.76 -8.57
CA ASP A 115 38.73 2.91 -8.01
C ASP A 115 37.43 3.16 -8.78
N ASP A 116 36.30 2.75 -8.22
CA ASP A 116 34.96 3.22 -8.61
C ASP A 116 34.02 3.10 -7.40
N SER A 117 33.66 4.24 -6.82
CA SER A 117 32.78 4.34 -5.66
C SER A 117 31.34 3.98 -6.05
N LEU A 118 30.95 2.72 -5.81
CA LEU A 118 29.55 2.29 -5.79
C LEU A 118 28.81 3.00 -4.64
N LEU A 119 27.93 3.93 -5.01
CA LEU A 119 26.98 4.60 -4.12
C LEU A 119 25.88 3.59 -3.72
N LEU A 120 25.90 3.14 -2.47
CA LEU A 120 24.77 2.43 -1.85
C LEU A 120 23.78 3.43 -1.23
N ASP A 121 22.49 3.19 -1.48
CA ASP A 121 21.37 3.98 -0.96
C ASP A 121 21.22 3.87 0.55
N THR A 122 20.52 4.87 1.11
CA THR A 122 20.33 5.05 2.54
C THR A 122 19.42 3.97 3.15
N ILE A 123 19.92 3.33 4.20
CA ILE A 123 19.22 2.30 4.99
C ILE A 123 18.15 2.99 5.86
N THR A 124 16.88 2.69 5.61
CA THR A 124 15.81 2.91 6.59
C THR A 124 15.87 1.76 7.60
N VAL A 125 16.31 2.07 8.82
CA VAL A 125 16.46 1.09 9.91
C VAL A 125 15.08 0.63 10.38
N THR A 126 14.58 -0.46 9.81
CA THR A 126 13.80 -1.43 10.58
C THR A 126 14.78 -2.38 11.26
N SER A 127 14.53 -2.68 12.53
CA SER A 127 15.53 -3.01 13.55
C SER A 127 16.16 -4.41 13.49
N GLU A 128 16.47 -4.96 12.32
CA GLU A 128 17.18 -6.24 12.20
C GLU A 128 18.31 -6.18 11.16
N GLY A 129 19.53 -5.94 11.67
CA GLY A 129 20.76 -6.49 11.11
C GLY A 129 21.28 -5.93 9.79
N GLY A 130 21.40 -4.61 9.57
CA GLY A 130 22.21 -4.05 8.47
C GLY A 130 21.84 -4.47 7.04
N VAL A 131 20.72 -5.16 6.87
CA VAL A 131 20.21 -5.69 5.60
C VAL A 131 19.48 -4.58 4.85
N SER A 132 19.63 -4.52 3.54
CA SER A 132 18.90 -3.57 2.70
C SER A 132 17.39 -3.77 2.88
N PRO A 133 16.57 -2.71 3.04
CA PRO A 133 15.11 -2.85 3.12
C PRO A 133 14.48 -3.62 1.94
N ALA A 134 15.12 -3.62 0.77
CA ALA A 134 14.69 -4.39 -0.40
C ALA A 134 14.90 -5.91 -0.26
N ASP A 135 15.77 -6.34 0.66
CA ASP A 135 16.07 -7.76 0.92
C ASP A 135 15.18 -8.34 2.03
N GLU A 136 14.59 -7.50 2.89
CA GLU A 136 13.70 -7.90 3.99
C GLU A 136 12.55 -8.83 3.54
N PRO A 137 11.90 -8.63 2.36
CA PRO A 137 10.82 -9.50 1.92
C PRO A 137 11.22 -10.96 1.65
N TYR A 138 12.52 -11.23 1.54
CA TYR A 138 13.08 -12.53 1.19
C TYR A 138 13.79 -13.17 2.38
N ARG A 139 13.42 -12.78 3.60
CA ARG A 139 13.97 -13.32 4.85
C ARG A 139 12.87 -13.52 5.90
N GLY A 140 13.06 -14.52 6.76
CA GLY A 140 12.19 -14.83 7.89
C GLY A 140 10.83 -15.42 7.52
N ALA A 141 10.04 -15.76 8.53
CA ALA A 141 8.70 -16.31 8.32
C ALA A 141 7.69 -15.23 7.93
N GLY A 142 6.98 -15.49 6.83
CA GLY A 142 5.85 -14.69 6.37
C GLY A 142 6.10 -13.96 5.05
N SER A 143 5.01 -13.68 4.34
CA SER A 143 5.05 -12.96 3.08
C SER A 143 5.07 -11.45 3.33
N ARG A 144 6.07 -10.75 2.79
CA ARG A 144 6.22 -9.29 2.90
C ARG A 144 6.45 -8.65 1.54
N ALA A 145 6.39 -7.33 1.49
CA ALA A 145 6.84 -6.54 0.34
C ALA A 145 7.38 -5.18 0.81
N TYR A 146 8.36 -4.66 0.08
CA TYR A 146 8.93 -3.34 0.31
C TYR A 146 8.89 -2.52 -0.98
N ILE A 147 8.49 -1.26 -0.89
CA ILE A 147 8.45 -0.30 -1.99
C ILE A 147 9.23 0.94 -1.55
N SER A 148 10.30 1.28 -2.27
CA SER A 148 11.08 2.49 -2.01
C SER A 148 10.37 3.75 -2.54
N GLY A 149 10.73 4.93 -2.03
CA GLY A 149 10.21 6.21 -2.54
C GLY A 149 10.49 6.43 -4.03
N GLU A 150 11.58 5.88 -4.55
CA GLU A 150 11.84 5.86 -5.99
C GLU A 150 10.83 5.01 -6.76
N GLN A 151 10.51 3.81 -6.26
CA GLN A 151 9.49 2.96 -6.88
C GLN A 151 8.10 3.59 -6.77
N VAL A 152 7.79 4.25 -5.65
CA VAL A 152 6.56 5.04 -5.50
C VAL A 152 6.49 6.11 -6.57
N GLU A 153 7.54 6.89 -6.82
CA GLU A 153 7.53 7.91 -7.86
C GLU A 153 7.40 7.32 -9.27
N ARG A 154 8.17 6.27 -9.56
CA ARG A 154 8.19 5.62 -10.88
C ARG A 154 6.82 5.04 -11.24
N PHE A 155 6.15 4.43 -10.26
CA PHE A 155 4.89 3.70 -10.43
C PHE A 155 3.67 4.38 -9.83
N ARG A 156 3.78 5.68 -9.50
CA ARG A 156 2.72 6.49 -8.87
C ARG A 156 1.35 6.45 -9.54
N GLY A 157 1.30 6.11 -10.83
CA GLY A 157 0.09 6.07 -11.64
C GLY A 157 -0.65 7.41 -11.75
N THR A 158 -1.97 7.33 -11.95
CA THR A 158 -2.86 8.49 -12.07
C THR A 158 -3.64 8.73 -10.76
N SER A 159 -3.89 7.66 -10.01
CA SER A 159 -4.56 7.67 -8.71
C SER A 159 -3.56 7.46 -7.56
N VAL A 160 -3.88 7.99 -6.38
CA VAL A 160 -3.01 7.99 -5.18
C VAL A 160 -2.52 6.60 -4.77
N GLY A 161 -3.31 5.53 -4.96
CA GLY A 161 -2.92 4.16 -4.61
C GLY A 161 -2.23 3.34 -5.71
N ASP A 162 -2.05 3.88 -6.92
CA ASP A 162 -1.54 3.08 -8.06
C ASP A 162 -0.10 2.58 -7.87
N PHE A 163 0.68 3.18 -6.96
CA PHE A 163 2.04 2.73 -6.64
C PHE A 163 2.07 1.32 -6.02
N LEU A 164 0.95 0.83 -5.46
CA LEU A 164 0.81 -0.55 -4.97
C LEU A 164 0.60 -1.55 -6.10
N SER A 165 0.37 -1.09 -7.33
CA SER A 165 0.17 -1.94 -8.49
C SER A 165 1.42 -2.79 -8.76
N GLY A 166 1.20 -4.11 -8.79
CA GLY A 166 2.22 -5.10 -9.11
C GLY A 166 2.82 -5.82 -7.90
N VAL A 167 2.44 -5.43 -6.69
CA VAL A 167 2.75 -6.23 -5.50
C VAL A 167 1.84 -7.48 -5.50
N PRO A 168 2.39 -8.70 -5.41
CA PRO A 168 1.58 -9.92 -5.48
C PRO A 168 0.62 -10.00 -4.30
N GLY A 169 -0.64 -10.36 -4.56
CA GLY A 169 -1.67 -10.51 -3.52
C GLY A 169 -2.17 -9.20 -2.89
N VAL A 170 -1.72 -8.04 -3.39
CA VAL A 170 -2.11 -6.71 -2.93
C VAL A 170 -2.79 -5.95 -4.05
N MET A 171 -3.92 -5.31 -3.74
CA MET A 171 -4.66 -4.46 -4.67
C MET A 171 -5.22 -3.24 -3.93
N VAL A 172 -5.66 -2.24 -4.69
CA VAL A 172 -6.33 -1.05 -4.13
C VAL A 172 -7.77 -1.00 -4.62
N GLY A 173 -8.71 -1.01 -3.68
CA GLY A 173 -10.13 -0.84 -3.92
C GLY A 173 -10.50 0.61 -4.21
N ASP A 174 -11.55 0.81 -5.01
CA ASP A 174 -12.15 2.12 -5.30
C ASP A 174 -11.16 3.21 -5.78
N SER A 175 -10.02 2.82 -6.37
CA SER A 175 -8.88 3.69 -6.73
C SER A 175 -9.23 4.87 -7.65
N ARG A 176 -10.34 4.80 -8.38
CA ARG A 176 -10.78 5.82 -9.34
C ARG A 176 -11.74 6.84 -8.75
N ASN A 177 -12.03 6.71 -7.47
CA ASN A 177 -12.87 7.58 -6.67
C ASN A 177 -12.05 8.06 -5.47
N SER A 178 -12.33 9.24 -4.92
CA SER A 178 -11.85 9.70 -3.59
C SER A 178 -10.42 10.18 -3.38
N GLY A 179 -9.47 9.89 -4.27
CA GLY A 179 -8.05 10.25 -4.03
C GLY A 179 -7.46 9.62 -2.76
N SER A 180 -8.00 8.49 -2.32
CA SER A 180 -7.57 7.76 -1.12
C SER A 180 -6.98 6.40 -1.48
N VAL A 181 -6.44 5.70 -0.47
CA VAL A 181 -5.97 4.31 -0.57
C VAL A 181 -6.87 3.42 0.31
N ASP A 182 -7.48 2.39 -0.30
CA ASP A 182 -8.20 1.30 0.39
C ASP A 182 -7.55 -0.03 -0.02
N VAL A 183 -6.80 -0.67 0.87
CA VAL A 183 -5.95 -1.81 0.52
C VAL A 183 -6.67 -3.13 0.70
N ASN A 184 -6.57 -3.99 -0.31
CA ASN A 184 -6.94 -5.39 -0.25
C ASN A 184 -5.68 -6.26 -0.20
N ILE A 185 -5.60 -7.17 0.76
CA ILE A 185 -4.57 -8.20 0.83
C ILE A 185 -5.25 -9.56 0.92
N ARG A 186 -4.98 -10.46 -0.04
CA ARG A 186 -5.51 -11.83 -0.02
C ARG A 186 -7.04 -11.93 0.08
N GLY A 187 -7.78 -10.95 -0.46
CA GLY A 187 -9.25 -10.88 -0.39
C GLY A 187 -9.79 -10.23 0.88
N MET A 188 -8.92 -9.81 1.80
CA MET A 188 -9.28 -9.06 3.00
C MET A 188 -9.14 -7.56 2.73
N GLN A 189 -10.19 -6.79 3.03
CA GLN A 189 -10.24 -5.34 2.81
C GLN A 189 -11.21 -4.69 3.80
N GLY A 190 -10.93 -3.42 4.14
CA GLY A 190 -11.83 -2.54 4.88
C GLY A 190 -11.99 -2.86 6.37
N GLN A 191 -12.55 -1.88 7.10
CA GLN A 191 -12.96 -1.96 8.51
C GLN A 191 -11.86 -2.49 9.44
N GLY A 192 -10.61 -2.08 9.20
CA GLY A 192 -9.45 -2.51 10.00
C GLY A 192 -8.97 -3.95 9.76
N ARG A 193 -9.43 -4.66 8.72
CA ARG A 193 -8.85 -5.98 8.35
C ARG A 193 -7.43 -5.84 7.81
N VAL A 194 -7.18 -4.77 7.05
CA VAL A 194 -5.87 -4.36 6.53
C VAL A 194 -5.65 -2.89 6.90
N PRO A 195 -5.17 -2.61 8.13
CA PRO A 195 -4.89 -1.24 8.52
C PRO A 195 -3.72 -0.66 7.71
N VAL A 196 -3.87 0.61 7.32
CA VAL A 196 -2.78 1.44 6.77
C VAL A 196 -2.28 2.38 7.87
N ILE A 197 -0.99 2.30 8.17
CA ILE A 197 -0.34 3.05 9.25
C ILE A 197 0.68 4.00 8.61
N VAL A 198 0.50 5.30 8.84
CA VAL A 198 1.39 6.37 8.33
C VAL A 198 2.17 6.93 9.50
N ASP A 199 3.49 6.75 9.51
CA ASP A 199 4.39 7.18 10.60
C ASP A 199 3.96 6.74 12.02
N GLY A 200 3.25 5.61 12.13
CA GLY A 200 2.72 5.09 13.41
C GLY A 200 1.31 5.55 13.75
N ALA A 201 0.69 6.40 12.92
CA ALA A 201 -0.68 6.86 13.08
C ALA A 201 -1.65 6.12 12.14
N SER A 202 -2.89 5.96 12.59
CA SER A 202 -4.02 5.56 11.74
C SER A 202 -4.86 6.79 11.40
N ASN A 203 -5.12 6.98 10.12
CA ASN A 203 -6.01 8.01 9.58
C ASN A 203 -7.12 7.43 8.70
N GLU A 204 -7.40 6.13 8.84
CA GLU A 204 -8.44 5.44 8.10
C GLU A 204 -9.82 5.97 8.52
N ALA A 205 -10.62 6.40 7.54
CA ALA A 205 -12.05 6.67 7.72
C ALA A 205 -12.87 5.76 6.81
N THR A 206 -13.82 5.01 7.37
CA THR A 206 -14.72 4.17 6.57
C THR A 206 -15.93 4.96 6.09
N VAL A 207 -16.09 5.08 4.77
CA VAL A 207 -17.15 5.85 4.12
C VAL A 207 -18.22 4.93 3.55
N TYR A 208 -19.48 5.28 3.73
CA TYR A 208 -20.59 4.57 3.09
C TYR A 208 -20.66 4.90 1.58
N ARG A 209 -20.71 3.87 0.73
CA ARG A 209 -20.69 4.01 -0.74
C ARG A 209 -22.04 3.66 -1.38
N GLY A 210 -23.12 3.95 -0.64
CA GLY A 210 -24.48 3.60 -1.06
C GLY A 210 -24.73 2.10 -0.88
N TYR A 211 -25.78 1.60 -1.53
CA TYR A 211 -26.00 0.15 -1.57
C TYR A 211 -24.82 -0.61 -2.18
N ASN A 212 -23.94 0.05 -2.95
CA ASN A 212 -22.78 -0.56 -3.59
C ASN A 212 -21.50 -0.55 -2.74
N GLY A 213 -21.57 -0.54 -1.40
CA GLY A 213 -20.41 -0.87 -0.57
C GLY A 213 -20.10 0.10 0.56
N SER A 214 -18.88 -0.04 1.05
CA SER A 214 -18.16 0.92 1.89
C SER A 214 -16.69 0.87 1.49
N ALA A 215 -15.96 1.97 1.70
CA ALA A 215 -14.52 2.04 1.44
C ALA A 215 -13.79 2.53 2.69
N SER A 216 -12.71 1.87 3.07
CA SER A 216 -11.81 2.30 4.16
C SER A 216 -10.72 3.19 3.57
N ARG A 217 -10.76 4.48 3.85
CA ARG A 217 -9.95 5.47 3.15
C ARG A 217 -8.83 6.00 4.01
N THR A 218 -7.59 5.80 3.56
CA THR A 218 -6.40 6.48 4.07
C THR A 218 -5.93 7.53 3.07
N TYR A 219 -5.60 8.72 3.56
CA TYR A 219 -5.17 9.85 2.73
C TYR A 219 -3.71 10.21 3.01
N ILE A 220 -2.93 10.37 1.94
CA ILE A 220 -1.53 10.80 1.95
C ILE A 220 -1.14 11.24 0.55
N ASP A 221 -0.38 12.33 0.38
CA ASP A 221 0.18 12.66 -0.94
C ASP A 221 1.38 11.75 -1.24
N PRO A 222 1.43 11.08 -2.41
CA PRO A 222 2.55 10.21 -2.78
C PRO A 222 3.92 10.91 -2.79
N ASP A 223 4.00 12.23 -2.97
CA ASP A 223 5.28 12.97 -2.93
C ASP A 223 5.91 13.04 -1.52
N PHE A 224 5.12 12.76 -0.47
CA PHE A 224 5.61 12.62 0.90
C PHE A 224 5.94 11.19 1.31
N ILE A 225 5.64 10.17 0.50
CA ILE A 225 5.97 8.78 0.83
C ILE A 225 7.47 8.54 0.58
N GLY A 226 8.21 8.22 1.64
CA GLY A 226 9.62 7.81 1.56
C GLY A 226 9.78 6.30 1.37
N SER A 227 8.90 5.50 1.97
CA SER A 227 8.86 4.05 1.77
C SER A 227 7.53 3.44 2.19
N VAL A 228 7.22 2.26 1.66
CA VAL A 228 6.09 1.43 2.06
C VAL A 228 6.55 0.01 2.34
N SER A 229 6.20 -0.52 3.51
CA SER A 229 6.38 -1.92 3.88
C SER A 229 5.02 -2.57 4.06
N ILE A 230 4.86 -3.79 3.54
CA ILE A 230 3.61 -4.54 3.57
C ILE A 230 3.89 -5.90 4.20
N GLU A 231 3.18 -6.21 5.27
CA GLU A 231 3.14 -7.54 5.87
C GLU A 231 1.81 -8.20 5.53
N LYS A 232 1.82 -9.40 4.95
CA LYS A 232 0.59 -10.09 4.53
C LYS A 232 0.20 -11.17 5.53
N GLY A 233 -1.10 -11.38 5.70
CA GLY A 233 -1.65 -12.34 6.66
C GLY A 233 -1.62 -11.82 8.10
N LEU A 234 -1.51 -12.74 9.06
CA LEU A 234 -1.56 -12.39 10.49
C LEU A 234 -0.27 -11.67 10.93
N SER A 235 -0.38 -10.58 11.67
CA SER A 235 0.78 -9.86 12.21
C SER A 235 0.82 -9.90 13.73
N SER A 236 2.01 -10.12 14.29
CA SER A 236 2.29 -10.06 15.73
C SER A 236 2.77 -8.69 16.19
N ALA A 237 3.06 -7.77 15.26
CA ALA A 237 3.64 -6.47 15.55
C ALA A 237 2.77 -5.63 16.50
N ALA A 238 3.40 -4.75 17.28
CA ALA A 238 2.75 -3.93 18.30
C ALA A 238 1.61 -3.04 17.75
N ASP A 239 1.80 -2.49 16.56
CA ASP A 239 0.89 -1.60 15.84
C ASP A 239 -0.22 -2.33 15.06
N ALA A 240 -0.16 -3.66 14.96
CA ALA A 240 -1.03 -4.49 14.15
C ALA A 240 -2.28 -5.02 14.89
N THR A 241 -2.87 -4.23 15.79
CA THR A 241 -4.01 -4.69 16.59
C THR A 241 -5.22 -4.99 15.70
N GLY A 242 -5.71 -6.25 15.73
CA GLY A 242 -6.88 -6.69 14.96
C GLY A 242 -6.63 -6.93 13.47
N ALA A 243 -5.39 -6.75 12.98
CA ALA A 243 -5.05 -6.97 11.58
C ALA A 243 -5.16 -8.47 11.21
N SER A 244 -6.14 -8.80 10.36
CA SER A 244 -6.44 -10.17 9.96
C SER A 244 -6.03 -10.49 8.52
N GLY A 245 -5.91 -9.49 7.65
CA GLY A 245 -5.45 -9.63 6.26
C GLY A 245 -3.98 -9.25 6.03
N GLY A 246 -3.42 -8.42 6.91
CA GLY A 246 -2.08 -7.86 6.78
C GLY A 246 -2.03 -6.42 7.30
N VAL A 247 -0.87 -5.78 7.19
CA VAL A 247 -0.65 -4.38 7.58
C VAL A 247 0.17 -3.68 6.50
N VAL A 248 -0.23 -2.45 6.17
CA VAL A 248 0.56 -1.56 5.30
C VAL A 248 1.15 -0.44 6.15
N ARG A 249 2.47 -0.29 6.12
CA ARG A 249 3.21 0.74 6.84
C ARG A 249 3.83 1.71 5.85
N MET A 250 3.45 2.98 5.93
CA MET A 250 4.01 4.05 5.11
C MET A 250 4.86 4.95 6.01
N SER A 251 6.09 5.22 5.59
CA SER A 251 6.97 6.21 6.22
C SER A 251 7.04 7.43 5.33
N THR A 252 6.82 8.60 5.91
CA THR A 252 7.01 9.85 5.17
C THR A 252 8.48 10.21 5.05
N ILE A 253 8.80 11.09 4.08
CA ILE A 253 10.16 11.57 3.83
C ILE A 253 10.87 12.03 5.12
N GLY A 254 12.14 11.69 5.24
CA GLY A 254 13.06 12.09 6.29
C GLY A 254 14.18 13.00 5.78
N VAL A 255 15.14 13.31 6.66
CA VAL A 255 16.28 14.16 6.31
C VAL A 255 17.12 13.58 5.17
N ASN A 256 17.29 12.27 5.12
CA ASN A 256 18.07 11.58 4.09
C ASN A 256 17.41 11.62 2.70
N ASP A 257 16.09 11.79 2.63
CA ASP A 257 15.39 11.95 1.37
C ASP A 257 15.60 13.32 0.73
N ILE A 258 16.14 14.29 1.50
CA ILE A 258 16.29 15.70 1.11
C ILE A 258 17.76 16.10 1.03
N LEU A 259 18.56 15.75 2.04
CA LEU A 259 19.96 16.16 2.15
C LEU A 259 20.84 15.50 1.08
N LEU A 260 21.81 16.28 0.60
CA LEU A 260 22.91 15.75 -0.18
C LEU A 260 23.99 15.18 0.76
N PRO A 261 24.82 14.23 0.29
CA PRO A 261 25.89 13.66 1.09
C PRO A 261 26.78 14.72 1.76
N GLY A 262 27.00 14.60 3.06
CA GLY A 262 27.84 15.50 3.86
C GLY A 262 27.25 16.89 4.11
N LYS A 263 25.97 17.13 3.83
CA LYS A 263 25.28 18.40 4.11
C LYS A 263 24.38 18.27 5.33
N ASN A 264 24.34 19.34 6.14
CA ASN A 264 23.51 19.44 7.34
C ASN A 264 22.25 20.28 7.13
N PHE A 265 22.13 20.92 5.97
CA PHE A 265 20.93 21.62 5.54
C PHE A 265 20.75 21.39 4.04
N GLY A 266 19.51 21.27 3.59
CA GLY A 266 19.24 21.10 2.17
C GLY A 266 17.78 21.33 1.81
N VAL A 267 17.56 21.54 0.53
CA VAL A 267 16.23 21.79 -0.03
C VAL A 267 15.97 20.82 -1.17
N ARG A 268 14.81 20.17 -1.17
CA ARG A 268 14.28 19.38 -2.28
C ARG A 268 13.15 20.15 -2.95
N ILE A 269 13.29 20.44 -4.23
CA ILE A 269 12.21 20.97 -5.07
C ILE A 269 11.85 19.91 -6.08
N LYS A 270 10.56 19.65 -6.24
CA LYS A 270 10.06 18.71 -7.24
C LYS A 270 8.90 19.34 -8.01
N GLY A 271 8.93 19.17 -9.32
CA GLY A 271 7.85 19.59 -10.22
C GLY A 271 7.54 18.47 -11.18
N GLY A 272 6.26 18.21 -11.42
CA GLY A 272 5.83 17.17 -12.34
C GLY A 272 4.56 17.54 -13.09
N PHE A 273 4.41 16.97 -14.27
CA PHE A 273 3.21 17.06 -15.08
C PHE A 273 2.69 15.68 -15.42
N ASN A 274 1.40 15.63 -15.73
CA ASN A 274 0.76 14.51 -16.39
C ASN A 274 -0.11 15.01 -17.55
N THR A 275 -0.40 14.10 -18.46
CA THR A 275 -1.33 14.30 -19.57
C THR A 275 -2.64 13.56 -19.26
N ASN A 276 -3.53 13.48 -20.26
CA ASN A 276 -4.73 12.63 -20.21
C ASN A 276 -5.80 13.09 -19.20
N SER A 277 -5.88 14.39 -18.92
CA SER A 277 -6.96 14.96 -18.12
C SER A 277 -7.54 16.23 -18.73
N SER A 278 -8.75 16.63 -18.34
CA SER A 278 -9.34 17.94 -18.68
C SER A 278 -9.82 18.66 -17.43
N SER A 279 -9.84 19.99 -17.48
CA SER A 279 -10.42 20.81 -16.42
C SER A 279 -11.82 20.31 -16.06
N VAL A 280 -12.16 20.36 -14.76
CA VAL A 280 -13.48 19.96 -14.26
C VAL A 280 -14.56 20.73 -15.03
N PRO A 281 -15.48 20.05 -15.73
CA PRO A 281 -16.55 20.72 -16.46
C PRO A 281 -17.59 21.26 -15.46
N ALA A 282 -18.54 22.07 -15.96
CA ALA A 282 -19.59 22.60 -15.11
C ALA A 282 -20.43 21.47 -14.48
N GLU A 283 -20.89 21.68 -13.25
CA GLU A 283 -21.81 20.78 -12.58
C GLU A 283 -23.04 20.49 -13.45
N GLY A 284 -23.47 19.23 -13.48
CA GLY A 284 -24.56 18.77 -14.34
C GLY A 284 -24.15 18.45 -15.79
N THR A 285 -22.88 18.67 -16.19
CA THR A 285 -22.38 18.19 -17.48
C THR A 285 -22.57 16.67 -17.57
N GLU A 286 -23.20 16.20 -18.63
CA GLU A 286 -23.48 14.78 -18.86
C GLU A 286 -22.39 14.12 -19.70
N GLY A 287 -22.12 12.85 -19.41
CA GLY A 287 -21.24 11.99 -20.20
C GLY A 287 -21.85 10.60 -20.38
N GLY A 288 -21.26 9.80 -21.26
CA GLY A 288 -21.56 8.38 -21.39
C GLY A 288 -22.94 8.02 -21.96
N TRP A 289 -23.34 6.78 -21.72
CA TRP A 289 -24.56 6.14 -22.18
C TRP A 289 -25.80 6.73 -21.51
N ARG A 290 -26.86 6.93 -22.29
CA ARG A 290 -28.18 7.38 -21.81
C ARG A 290 -29.11 6.19 -21.59
N GLN A 291 -29.36 5.89 -20.32
CA GLN A 291 -30.31 4.90 -19.85
C GLN A 291 -31.72 5.42 -20.11
N GLY A 292 -32.30 4.98 -21.23
CA GLY A 292 -33.70 5.14 -21.55
C GLY A 292 -34.24 3.81 -22.02
N ASN A 293 -35.42 3.42 -21.53
CA ASN A 293 -36.20 2.43 -22.25
C ASN A 293 -36.59 3.13 -23.57
N TYR A 294 -36.13 2.63 -24.72
CA TYR A 294 -36.56 3.12 -26.04
C TYR A 294 -37.67 2.21 -26.62
N PRO A 295 -38.85 2.02 -25.98
CA PRO A 295 -39.91 1.24 -26.57
C PRO A 295 -40.56 2.10 -27.65
N TYR A 296 -40.05 2.04 -28.87
CA TYR A 296 -40.73 2.62 -30.01
C TYR A 296 -40.91 1.60 -31.12
N TYR A 297 -42.15 1.53 -31.62
CA TYR A 297 -42.55 0.65 -32.72
C TYR A 297 -41.82 1.06 -34.01
N GLY A 298 -40.61 0.53 -34.22
CA GLY A 298 -39.95 0.49 -35.54
C GLY A 298 -38.94 1.59 -35.87
N VAL A 299 -38.59 2.50 -34.95
CA VAL A 299 -37.54 3.53 -35.19
C VAL A 299 -36.29 3.21 -34.37
N MET A 300 -35.15 3.05 -35.05
CA MET A 300 -33.86 2.86 -34.38
C MET A 300 -33.38 4.18 -33.74
N PRO A 301 -32.97 4.19 -32.46
CA PRO A 301 -32.41 5.39 -31.84
C PRO A 301 -31.09 5.78 -32.52
N SER A 302 -30.85 7.09 -32.65
CA SER A 302 -29.60 7.62 -33.17
C SER A 302 -28.51 7.62 -32.09
N ASN A 303 -27.24 7.70 -32.48
CA ASN A 303 -26.13 7.85 -31.52
C ASN A 303 -26.31 9.06 -30.57
N GLU A 304 -26.92 10.14 -31.04
CA GLU A 304 -27.18 11.35 -30.25
C GLU A 304 -28.30 11.16 -29.22
N THR A 305 -29.21 10.21 -29.47
CA THR A 305 -30.20 9.82 -28.47
C THR A 305 -29.61 8.85 -27.43
N MET A 306 -28.71 7.95 -27.85
CA MET A 306 -28.14 6.91 -26.99
C MET A 306 -27.00 7.36 -26.09
N PHE A 307 -26.29 8.44 -26.43
CA PHE A 307 -25.17 8.96 -25.66
C PHE A 307 -25.35 10.43 -25.32
N ALA A 308 -24.76 10.87 -24.21
CA ALA A 308 -24.57 12.27 -23.91
C ALA A 308 -23.77 12.96 -25.03
N ASN A 309 -23.80 14.29 -25.03
CA ASN A 309 -23.14 15.10 -26.06
C ASN A 309 -21.64 14.72 -26.21
N ASN A 310 -21.03 15.13 -27.31
CA ASN A 310 -19.63 14.81 -27.56
C ASN A 310 -18.64 15.75 -26.83
N SER A 311 -19.06 16.56 -25.85
CA SER A 311 -18.15 17.53 -25.21
C SER A 311 -17.00 16.83 -24.50
N GLY A 312 -17.27 15.75 -23.77
CA GLY A 312 -16.25 14.93 -23.09
C GLY A 312 -15.46 13.98 -24.00
N ARG A 313 -15.50 14.12 -25.33
CA ARG A 313 -14.76 13.24 -26.26
C ARG A 313 -13.49 13.89 -26.84
N HIS A 314 -13.24 15.15 -26.52
CA HIS A 314 -12.07 15.89 -27.00
C HIS A 314 -10.87 15.66 -26.07
N ARG A 315 -10.29 14.47 -26.16
CA ARG A 315 -9.08 14.14 -25.40
C ARG A 315 -7.90 15.04 -25.83
N PRO A 316 -7.14 15.60 -24.87
CA PRO A 316 -5.92 16.37 -25.15
C PRO A 316 -4.91 15.60 -25.99
N SER A 317 -3.98 16.34 -26.60
CA SER A 317 -2.88 15.73 -27.35
C SER A 317 -1.99 14.88 -26.44
N PHE A 318 -1.27 13.92 -27.04
CA PHE A 318 -0.47 12.92 -26.31
C PHE A 318 0.60 13.52 -25.38
N LEU A 319 1.16 14.68 -25.72
CA LEU A 319 2.21 15.36 -24.93
C LEU A 319 1.73 16.69 -24.32
N GLU A 320 0.43 16.97 -24.37
CA GLU A 320 -0.13 18.19 -23.79
C GLU A 320 -0.25 18.04 -22.26
N PRO A 321 0.49 18.82 -21.46
CA PRO A 321 0.39 18.76 -20.01
C PRO A 321 -0.97 19.30 -19.57
N THR A 322 -1.71 18.50 -18.79
CA THR A 322 -3.09 18.82 -18.38
C THR A 322 -3.33 18.72 -16.88
N GLY A 323 -2.38 18.17 -16.15
CA GLY A 323 -2.34 18.12 -14.69
C GLY A 323 -0.91 18.14 -14.19
N GLY A 324 -0.71 18.28 -12.89
CA GLY A 324 0.63 18.34 -12.33
C GLY A 324 0.69 18.48 -10.82
N SER A 325 1.92 18.46 -10.33
CA SER A 325 2.23 18.69 -8.91
C SER A 325 3.53 19.44 -8.73
N GLY A 326 3.59 20.24 -7.68
CA GLY A 326 4.81 20.88 -7.20
C GLY A 326 4.98 20.60 -5.71
N SER A 327 6.20 20.30 -5.29
CA SER A 327 6.54 20.17 -3.89
C SER A 327 7.88 20.80 -3.55
N ILE A 328 7.96 21.34 -2.34
CA ILE A 328 9.19 21.85 -1.74
C ILE A 328 9.34 21.24 -0.35
N ALA A 329 10.53 20.78 -0.02
CA ALA A 329 10.85 20.27 1.29
C ALA A 329 12.22 20.78 1.75
N PHE A 330 12.33 21.09 3.03
CA PHE A 330 13.53 21.54 3.71
C PHE A 330 13.94 20.48 4.73
N ALA A 331 15.23 20.22 4.84
CA ALA A 331 15.79 19.41 5.90
C ALA A 331 16.94 20.14 6.59
N GLY A 332 17.01 20.01 7.92
CA GLY A 332 18.10 20.50 8.74
C GLY A 332 18.50 19.46 9.77
N VAL A 333 19.80 19.26 9.96
CA VAL A 333 20.37 18.31 10.91
C VAL A 333 21.39 19.06 11.76
N THR A 334 21.26 18.91 13.07
CA THR A 334 22.22 19.38 14.08
C THR A 334 22.59 18.20 14.98
N GLU A 335 23.48 18.38 15.94
CA GLU A 335 23.77 17.32 16.93
C GLU A 335 22.54 17.01 17.82
N TYR A 336 21.64 17.97 18.03
CA TYR A 336 20.49 17.83 18.94
C TYR A 336 19.15 17.60 18.23
N VAL A 337 19.01 18.04 16.99
CA VAL A 337 17.71 18.10 16.31
C VAL A 337 17.84 17.83 14.82
N ASP A 338 16.95 16.97 14.31
CA ASP A 338 16.66 16.83 12.87
C ASP A 338 15.28 17.43 12.58
N ILE A 339 15.15 18.26 11.55
CA ILE A 339 13.89 18.87 11.13
C ILE A 339 13.64 18.58 9.65
N VAL A 340 12.39 18.25 9.32
CA VAL A 340 11.86 18.20 7.95
C VAL A 340 10.60 19.06 7.88
N ILE A 341 10.52 19.93 6.87
CA ILE A 341 9.33 20.72 6.56
C ILE A 341 9.01 20.50 5.09
N GLY A 342 7.77 20.18 4.75
CA GLY A 342 7.34 19.91 3.38
C GLY A 342 6.01 20.57 3.05
N TYR A 343 5.87 20.99 1.80
CA TYR A 343 4.63 21.46 1.18
C TYR A 343 4.45 20.82 -0.19
N VAL A 344 3.24 20.37 -0.50
CA VAL A 344 2.87 19.81 -1.81
C VAL A 344 1.55 20.45 -2.25
N ARG A 345 1.48 20.82 -3.53
CA ARG A 345 0.24 21.12 -4.25
C ARG A 345 0.14 20.22 -5.46
N ARG A 346 -1.01 19.57 -5.64
CA ARG A 346 -1.29 18.71 -6.80
C ARG A 346 -2.67 19.03 -7.34
N LYS A 347 -2.77 19.10 -8.66
CA LYS A 347 -4.01 19.38 -9.37
C LYS A 347 -4.11 18.54 -10.64
N ASN A 348 -5.12 17.69 -10.68
CA ASN A 348 -5.45 16.83 -11.79
C ASN A 348 -6.93 17.00 -12.14
N GLY A 349 -7.20 17.12 -13.44
CA GLY A 349 -8.55 17.13 -13.97
C GLY A 349 -9.18 15.74 -14.03
N ASN A 350 -10.36 15.64 -14.63
CA ASN A 350 -10.96 14.34 -14.94
C ASN A 350 -10.12 13.63 -16.00
N TYR A 351 -9.84 12.34 -15.83
CA TYR A 351 -9.06 11.60 -16.83
C TYR A 351 -9.93 11.06 -17.97
N TYR A 352 -9.31 10.69 -19.10
CA TYR A 352 -10.00 10.00 -20.19
C TYR A 352 -9.73 8.50 -20.14
N ALA A 353 -10.75 7.71 -20.48
CA ALA A 353 -10.65 6.26 -20.63
C ALA A 353 -9.80 5.85 -21.85
N GLY A 354 -9.33 4.60 -21.88
CA GLY A 354 -8.62 4.04 -23.04
C GLY A 354 -9.51 3.90 -24.28
N LYS A 355 -8.91 3.79 -25.46
CA LYS A 355 -9.61 3.71 -26.76
C LYS A 355 -9.78 2.28 -27.30
N HIS A 356 -9.01 1.32 -26.80
CA HIS A 356 -8.90 -0.02 -27.40
C HIS A 356 -9.41 -1.13 -26.48
N GLY A 357 -9.90 -2.23 -27.05
CA GLY A 357 -10.39 -3.40 -26.31
C GLY A 357 -11.85 -3.78 -26.60
N GLY A 358 -12.68 -2.84 -27.05
CA GLY A 358 -14.09 -3.09 -27.36
C GLY A 358 -15.04 -3.04 -26.15
N ASP A 359 -14.49 -2.79 -24.96
CA ASP A 359 -15.20 -2.86 -23.68
C ASP A 359 -15.95 -1.57 -23.28
N GLY A 360 -15.74 -0.47 -24.03
CA GLY A 360 -16.44 0.79 -23.81
C GLY A 360 -17.92 0.71 -24.18
N ALA A 361 -18.72 1.64 -23.66
CA ALA A 361 -20.15 1.69 -23.91
C ALA A 361 -20.50 1.68 -25.41
N HIS A 362 -21.37 0.74 -25.81
CA HIS A 362 -21.83 0.56 -27.18
C HIS A 362 -23.24 -0.06 -27.18
N PRO A 363 -24.08 0.20 -28.20
CA PRO A 363 -25.43 -0.33 -28.23
C PRO A 363 -25.46 -1.82 -28.57
N ILE A 364 -26.18 -2.60 -27.76
CA ILE A 364 -26.66 -3.93 -28.12
C ILE A 364 -28.16 -3.83 -28.40
N ILE A 365 -28.56 -4.27 -29.59
CA ILE A 365 -29.94 -4.18 -30.05
C ILE A 365 -30.56 -5.58 -29.99
N THR A 366 -31.58 -5.76 -29.16
CA THR A 366 -32.33 -7.01 -29.04
C THR A 366 -33.81 -6.79 -29.36
N ARG A 367 -34.57 -7.88 -29.56
CA ARG A 367 -36.04 -7.83 -29.56
C ARG A 367 -36.55 -8.54 -28.33
N ASN A 368 -37.39 -7.86 -27.56
CA ASN A 368 -38.06 -8.49 -26.42
C ASN A 368 -39.15 -9.46 -26.88
N SER A 369 -39.77 -10.16 -25.92
CA SER A 369 -40.85 -11.13 -26.16
C SER A 369 -42.09 -10.54 -26.84
N TYR A 370 -42.25 -9.21 -26.85
CA TYR A 370 -43.33 -8.50 -27.54
C TYR A 370 -42.95 -8.01 -28.95
N GLY A 371 -41.75 -8.34 -29.43
CA GLY A 371 -41.23 -7.94 -30.74
C GLY A 371 -40.68 -6.50 -30.79
N SER A 372 -40.74 -5.76 -29.67
CA SER A 372 -40.20 -4.41 -29.57
C SER A 372 -38.67 -4.43 -29.56
N VAL A 373 -38.07 -3.44 -30.23
CA VAL A 373 -36.62 -3.22 -30.19
C VAL A 373 -36.25 -2.69 -28.80
N VAL A 374 -35.28 -3.35 -28.16
CA VAL A 374 -34.66 -2.93 -26.91
C VAL A 374 -33.20 -2.62 -27.20
N VAL A 375 -32.71 -1.50 -26.68
CA VAL A 375 -31.35 -1.04 -26.86
C VAL A 375 -30.69 -0.93 -25.50
N ASP A 376 -29.69 -1.77 -25.25
CA ASP A 376 -28.97 -1.87 -23.99
C ASP A 376 -27.49 -1.46 -24.17
N ASN A 377 -26.84 -1.06 -23.08
CA ASN A 377 -25.39 -0.87 -23.07
C ASN A 377 -24.69 -2.24 -23.04
N GLY A 378 -23.91 -2.54 -24.08
CA GLY A 378 -23.05 -3.72 -24.15
C GLY A 378 -21.67 -3.58 -23.52
N GLY A 379 -21.28 -2.36 -23.13
CA GLY A 379 -20.00 -2.08 -22.50
C GLY A 379 -19.97 -2.43 -21.00
N LEU A 380 -18.77 -2.47 -20.44
CA LEU A 380 -18.54 -2.76 -19.01
C LEU A 380 -18.89 -1.59 -18.08
N SER A 381 -19.00 -0.40 -18.64
CA SER A 381 -19.29 0.85 -17.94
C SER A 381 -20.13 1.75 -18.86
N PRO A 382 -20.86 2.74 -18.31
CA PRO A 382 -21.59 3.71 -19.12
C PRO A 382 -20.69 4.65 -19.93
N PHE A 383 -19.38 4.73 -19.67
CA PHE A 383 -18.48 5.59 -20.44
C PHE A 383 -18.06 4.93 -21.77
N ARG A 384 -17.96 5.71 -22.85
CA ARG A 384 -17.43 5.24 -24.13
C ARG A 384 -15.91 5.12 -24.07
N ALA A 385 -15.35 4.34 -24.99
CA ALA A 385 -13.92 4.31 -25.20
C ALA A 385 -13.40 5.69 -25.61
N GLY A 386 -12.33 6.17 -24.95
CA GLY A 386 -11.74 7.49 -25.18
C GLY A 386 -12.54 8.68 -24.65
N GLU A 387 -13.59 8.47 -23.85
CA GLU A 387 -14.39 9.53 -23.24
C GLU A 387 -13.81 9.98 -21.89
N GLU A 388 -14.02 11.24 -21.54
CA GLU A 388 -13.75 11.82 -20.23
C GLU A 388 -14.60 11.09 -19.17
N VAL A 389 -13.92 10.58 -18.15
CA VAL A 389 -14.56 9.93 -17.02
C VAL A 389 -14.85 11.00 -15.97
N LEU A 390 -16.08 11.50 -16.00
CA LEU A 390 -16.52 12.61 -15.17
C LEU A 390 -16.38 12.31 -13.67
N ASN A 391 -16.15 13.37 -12.89
CA ASN A 391 -16.04 13.34 -11.44
C ASN A 391 -14.90 12.45 -10.91
N THR A 392 -13.72 12.57 -11.53
CA THR A 392 -12.46 11.87 -11.18
C THR A 392 -11.32 12.83 -10.85
N SER A 393 -11.56 14.13 -10.91
CA SER A 393 -10.57 15.16 -10.62
C SER A 393 -10.10 15.16 -9.17
N LEU A 394 -8.90 15.67 -8.94
CA LEU A 394 -8.28 15.78 -7.62
C LEU A 394 -7.51 17.10 -7.54
N ASP A 395 -7.82 17.92 -6.54
CA ASP A 395 -7.07 19.12 -6.19
C ASP A 395 -6.71 19.03 -4.69
N ASN A 396 -5.44 18.82 -4.37
CA ASN A 396 -5.00 18.57 -3.00
C ASN A 396 -3.79 19.40 -2.61
N GLU A 397 -3.77 19.75 -1.34
CA GLU A 397 -2.73 20.46 -0.64
C GLU A 397 -2.27 19.62 0.56
N SER A 398 -0.96 19.53 0.76
CA SER A 398 -0.43 18.74 1.87
C SER A 398 0.76 19.42 2.52
N TRP A 399 0.83 19.31 3.85
CA TRP A 399 1.90 19.85 4.68
C TRP A 399 2.51 18.76 5.54
N LEU A 400 3.83 18.81 5.73
CA LEU A 400 4.57 17.89 6.60
C LEU A 400 5.51 18.69 7.48
N LEU A 401 5.52 18.39 8.78
CA LEU A 401 6.53 18.85 9.74
C LEU A 401 6.97 17.66 10.58
N LYS A 402 8.27 17.39 10.63
CA LYS A 402 8.87 16.39 11.52
C LYS A 402 10.04 17.02 12.25
N SER A 403 10.10 16.80 13.56
CA SER A 403 11.18 17.29 14.41
C SER A 403 11.63 16.16 15.34
N LYS A 404 12.83 15.64 15.11
CA LYS A 404 13.45 14.59 15.94
C LYS A 404 14.49 15.22 16.86
N PHE A 405 14.18 15.29 18.15
CA PHE A 405 15.10 15.66 19.21
C PHE A 405 15.95 14.45 19.60
N LYS A 406 17.27 14.64 19.60
CA LYS A 406 18.30 13.66 19.96
C LYS A 406 18.93 14.14 21.26
N PHE A 407 18.61 13.45 22.36
CA PHE A 407 19.12 13.81 23.67
C PHE A 407 20.54 13.27 23.87
N ASP A 408 20.76 12.05 23.36
CA ASP A 408 22.03 11.35 23.22
C ASP A 408 21.86 10.31 22.09
N ASP A 409 22.86 9.44 21.90
CA ASP A 409 22.85 8.42 20.83
C ASP A 409 21.79 7.32 21.05
N ASP A 410 21.36 7.11 22.29
CA ASP A 410 20.44 6.03 22.69
C ASP A 410 18.99 6.54 22.85
N HIS A 411 18.78 7.85 22.87
CA HIS A 411 17.55 8.49 23.34
C HIS A 411 17.06 9.58 22.38
N SER A 412 15.84 9.41 21.84
CA SER A 412 15.23 10.41 20.97
C SER A 412 13.71 10.53 21.11
N LEU A 413 13.21 11.73 20.79
CA LEU A 413 11.78 12.04 20.68
C LEU A 413 11.53 12.67 19.31
N GLU A 414 10.67 12.06 18.50
CA GLU A 414 10.20 12.63 17.25
C GLU A 414 8.77 13.14 17.38
N LEU A 415 8.55 14.40 17.01
CA LEU A 415 7.23 15.00 16.86
C LEU A 415 6.92 15.15 15.37
N GLY A 416 5.72 14.77 14.96
CA GLY A 416 5.26 14.85 13.58
C GLY A 416 3.90 15.52 13.47
N TRP A 417 3.71 16.28 12.39
CA TRP A 417 2.43 16.81 11.97
C TRP A 417 2.30 16.67 10.46
N ASN A 418 1.19 16.08 10.01
CA ASN A 418 0.82 15.96 8.62
C ASN A 418 -0.59 16.52 8.43
N LYS A 419 -0.77 17.34 7.40
CA LYS A 419 -2.07 17.88 7.00
C LYS A 419 -2.34 17.51 5.54
N TYR A 420 -3.54 17.02 5.27
CA TYR A 420 -4.02 16.72 3.92
C TYR A 420 -5.39 17.35 3.73
N ASP A 421 -5.46 18.37 2.88
CA ASP A 421 -6.70 19.02 2.46
C ASP A 421 -6.92 18.74 0.97
N SER A 422 -8.09 18.24 0.59
CA SER A 422 -8.39 17.97 -0.81
C SER A 422 -9.83 18.22 -1.17
N GLU A 423 -10.01 18.78 -2.36
CA GLU A 423 -11.25 18.82 -3.10
C GLU A 423 -11.16 17.80 -4.25
N TYR A 424 -12.11 16.88 -4.34
CA TYR A 424 -12.05 15.78 -5.30
C TYR A 424 -13.41 15.40 -5.86
N GLY A 425 -13.39 14.90 -7.09
CA GLY A 425 -14.56 14.36 -7.75
C GLY A 425 -14.86 12.98 -7.21
N GLU A 426 -16.11 12.75 -6.85
CA GLU A 426 -16.58 11.40 -6.54
C GLU A 426 -18.09 11.28 -6.77
N VAL A 427 -18.49 10.18 -7.42
CA VAL A 427 -19.90 9.79 -7.50
C VAL A 427 -20.12 8.57 -6.61
N LEU A 428 -21.22 8.59 -5.86
CA LEU A 428 -21.66 7.45 -5.08
C LEU A 428 -21.99 6.28 -6.04
N PRO A 429 -21.38 5.08 -5.89
CA PRO A 429 -21.51 3.99 -6.87
C PRO A 429 -22.94 3.58 -7.19
N THR A 430 -23.84 3.59 -6.20
CA THR A 430 -25.29 3.34 -6.41
C THR A 430 -25.95 4.31 -7.37
N GLN A 431 -25.39 5.52 -7.53
CA GLN A 431 -25.88 6.52 -8.47
C GLN A 431 -25.42 6.18 -9.88
N ILE A 432 -24.16 5.82 -10.11
CA ILE A 432 -23.71 5.42 -11.46
C ILE A 432 -24.49 4.21 -11.98
N THR A 433 -24.90 3.29 -11.11
CA THR A 433 -25.69 2.12 -11.52
C THR A 433 -27.16 2.42 -11.83
N ASN A 434 -27.72 3.49 -11.28
CA ASN A 434 -29.16 3.80 -11.32
C ASN A 434 -29.52 5.14 -11.98
N VAL A 435 -28.55 6.01 -12.23
CA VAL A 435 -28.76 7.32 -12.86
C VAL A 435 -28.77 7.15 -14.37
N ALA A 436 -29.72 7.82 -15.03
CA ALA A 436 -29.92 7.73 -16.47
C ALA A 436 -28.64 8.01 -17.27
N ASN A 437 -27.82 9.00 -16.88
CA ASN A 437 -26.56 9.33 -17.55
C ASN A 437 -25.46 9.62 -16.50
N PRO A 438 -24.20 9.17 -16.69
CA PRO A 438 -23.07 9.73 -15.95
C PRO A 438 -23.03 11.26 -16.03
N TYR A 439 -22.60 11.90 -14.94
CA TYR A 439 -22.60 13.36 -14.86
C TYR A 439 -21.46 13.87 -13.99
N GLN A 440 -21.08 15.12 -14.20
CA GLN A 440 -20.18 15.86 -13.31
C GLN A 440 -20.97 16.37 -12.11
N GLY A 441 -20.70 15.80 -10.94
CA GLY A 441 -21.37 16.19 -9.70
C GLY A 441 -20.64 17.27 -8.92
N TRP A 442 -21.18 17.55 -7.73
CA TRP A 442 -20.53 18.37 -6.72
C TRP A 442 -19.18 17.78 -6.32
N MET A 443 -18.25 18.67 -6.01
CA MET A 443 -16.97 18.30 -5.46
C MET A 443 -17.09 17.93 -3.98
N ASN A 444 -16.27 16.98 -3.57
CA ASN A 444 -16.19 16.46 -2.22
C ASN A 444 -14.96 17.00 -1.52
N THR A 445 -15.01 17.11 -0.20
CA THR A 445 -13.89 17.67 0.57
C THR A 445 -13.43 16.72 1.67
N ILE A 446 -12.12 16.65 1.87
CA ILE A 446 -11.47 16.04 3.03
C ILE A 446 -10.52 17.05 3.65
N LYS A 447 -10.60 17.21 4.97
CA LYS A 447 -9.61 17.89 5.79
C LYS A 447 -9.11 16.91 6.83
N LEU A 448 -7.80 16.67 6.83
CA LEU A 448 -7.16 15.69 7.71
C LEU A 448 -5.97 16.35 8.39
N ASN A 449 -5.89 16.24 9.72
CA ASN A 449 -4.70 16.56 10.50
C ASN A 449 -4.29 15.35 11.33
N THR A 450 -3.02 14.97 11.24
CA THR A 450 -2.44 13.89 12.03
C THR A 450 -1.23 14.41 12.79
N TYR A 451 -1.22 14.19 14.10
CA TYR A 451 -0.14 14.53 15.01
C TYR A 451 0.44 13.24 15.58
N THR A 452 1.77 13.14 15.64
CA THR A 452 2.46 11.97 16.17
C THR A 452 3.53 12.38 17.17
N ALA A 453 3.72 11.60 18.23
CA ALA A 453 4.91 11.68 19.09
C ALA A 453 5.50 10.27 19.27
N ARG A 454 6.78 10.12 18.92
CA ARG A 454 7.48 8.83 18.89
C ARG A 454 8.74 8.91 19.73
N TYR A 455 8.73 8.22 20.85
CA TYR A 455 9.85 8.14 21.77
C TYR A 455 10.61 6.84 21.56
N ARG A 456 11.94 6.92 21.54
CA ARG A 456 12.85 5.78 21.40
C ARG A 456 13.93 5.86 22.45
N TYR A 457 14.13 4.77 23.18
CA TYR A 457 15.22 4.62 24.14
C TYR A 457 15.81 3.21 24.05
N ASN A 458 17.03 3.10 23.53
CA ASN A 458 17.71 1.83 23.28
C ASN A 458 19.21 1.95 23.65
N PRO A 459 19.55 1.87 24.95
CA PRO A 459 20.92 2.00 25.43
C PRO A 459 21.82 0.86 24.96
N ALA A 460 22.89 1.18 24.22
CA ALA A 460 23.83 0.19 23.68
C ALA A 460 24.48 -0.71 24.75
N SER A 461 24.55 -0.27 26.01
CA SER A 461 25.10 -1.05 27.13
C SER A 461 24.10 -1.99 27.81
N ASN A 462 22.83 -2.04 27.37
CA ASN A 462 21.79 -2.81 28.04
C ASN A 462 20.83 -3.50 27.05
N ASP A 463 21.12 -4.78 26.80
CA ASP A 463 20.33 -5.66 25.95
C ASP A 463 18.88 -5.89 26.41
N LEU A 464 18.52 -5.48 27.64
CA LEU A 464 17.17 -5.65 28.18
C LEU A 464 16.23 -4.50 27.81
N LEU A 465 16.75 -3.38 27.28
CA LEU A 465 15.97 -2.17 27.00
C LEU A 465 16.03 -1.79 25.51
N ASP A 466 14.89 -1.88 24.85
CA ASP A 466 14.61 -1.29 23.52
C ASP A 466 13.18 -0.76 23.60
N LEU A 467 13.02 0.38 24.28
CA LEU A 467 11.74 0.99 24.61
C LEU A 467 11.27 1.87 23.46
N LYS A 468 10.05 1.61 22.99
CA LYS A 468 9.36 2.38 21.96
C LYS A 468 8.00 2.81 22.51
N ILE A 469 7.72 4.10 22.44
CA ILE A 469 6.39 4.65 22.75
C ILE A 469 5.94 5.48 21.56
N ASP A 470 4.84 5.10 20.94
CA ASP A 470 4.24 5.78 19.81
C ASP A 470 2.86 6.28 20.19
N THR A 471 2.62 7.58 20.03
CA THR A 471 1.31 8.19 20.22
C THR A 471 0.89 8.92 18.97
N PHE A 472 -0.42 8.96 18.73
CA PHE A 472 -0.98 9.73 17.64
C PHE A 472 -2.34 10.32 18.00
N LYS A 473 -2.70 11.39 17.30
CA LYS A 473 -4.05 11.96 17.23
C LYS A 473 -4.34 12.34 15.78
N THR A 474 -5.52 12.00 15.30
CA THR A 474 -6.00 12.27 13.96
C THR A 474 -7.39 12.91 14.04
N ASP A 475 -7.54 14.07 13.41
CA ASP A 475 -8.81 14.78 13.24
C ASP A 475 -9.18 14.75 11.75
N THR A 476 -10.38 14.26 11.42
CA THR A 476 -10.83 14.04 10.05
C THR A 476 -12.23 14.61 9.83
N GLU A 477 -12.36 15.56 8.91
CA GLU A 477 -13.64 16.08 8.44
C GLU A 477 -13.80 15.70 6.96
N LEU A 478 -14.79 14.87 6.65
CA LEU A 478 -15.08 14.39 5.31
C LEU A 478 -16.51 14.80 4.91
N ARG A 479 -16.64 15.48 3.77
CA ARG A 479 -17.94 15.83 3.18
C ARG A 479 -18.08 15.19 1.80
N VAL A 480 -18.85 14.11 1.74
CA VAL A 480 -19.20 13.45 0.48
C VAL A 480 -20.61 13.83 0.05
N ASN A 481 -20.69 14.43 -1.12
CA ASN A 481 -21.85 14.94 -1.83
C ASN A 481 -21.98 14.17 -3.15
N SER A 482 -23.15 13.59 -3.36
CA SER A 482 -23.54 12.99 -4.64
C SER A 482 -24.98 13.38 -4.92
N ALA A 483 -25.44 13.23 -6.16
CA ALA A 483 -26.83 13.48 -6.51
C ALA A 483 -27.39 12.34 -7.36
N THR A 484 -28.68 12.09 -7.25
CA THR A 484 -29.43 11.29 -8.21
C THR A 484 -30.20 12.24 -9.10
N ARG A 485 -30.10 12.05 -10.41
CA ARG A 485 -31.03 12.64 -11.36
C ARG A 485 -32.23 11.72 -11.53
N SER A 486 -33.43 12.24 -11.39
CA SER A 486 -34.71 11.53 -11.59
C SER A 486 -35.68 12.42 -12.36
N TYR A 487 -36.73 11.83 -12.92
CA TYR A 487 -37.79 12.58 -13.60
C TYR A 487 -39.10 12.39 -12.85
N ASN A 488 -39.82 13.49 -12.64
CA ASN A 488 -41.18 13.46 -12.14
C ASN A 488 -42.12 12.83 -13.19
N LEU A 489 -43.32 12.44 -12.76
CA LEU A 489 -44.33 11.83 -13.64
C LEU A 489 -44.76 12.78 -14.78
N ASP A 490 -44.59 14.09 -14.61
CA ASP A 490 -44.86 15.12 -15.61
C ASP A 490 -43.67 15.37 -16.56
N GLY A 491 -42.58 14.61 -16.42
CA GLY A 491 -41.36 14.73 -17.22
C GLY A 491 -40.40 15.82 -16.76
N THR A 492 -40.71 16.58 -15.70
CA THR A 492 -39.78 17.57 -15.14
C THR A 492 -38.63 16.89 -14.39
N GLU A 493 -37.46 17.50 -14.46
CA GLU A 493 -36.24 16.97 -13.86
C GLU A 493 -36.19 17.26 -12.34
N ARG A 494 -35.75 16.26 -11.57
CA ARG A 494 -35.51 16.35 -10.13
C ARG A 494 -34.12 15.84 -9.79
N TRP A 495 -33.32 16.68 -9.14
CA TRP A 495 -32.07 16.28 -8.49
C TRP A 495 -32.34 15.95 -7.02
N THR A 496 -31.93 14.77 -6.59
CA THR A 496 -32.03 14.32 -5.19
C THR A 496 -30.62 14.21 -4.63
N GLY A 497 -30.24 15.11 -3.73
CA GLY A 497 -28.94 15.06 -3.07
C GLY A 497 -28.79 13.84 -2.17
N SER A 498 -27.59 13.28 -2.12
CA SER A 498 -27.14 12.26 -1.18
C SER A 498 -25.86 12.77 -0.52
N ARG A 499 -25.97 13.17 0.74
CA ARG A 499 -24.85 13.68 1.53
C ARG A 499 -24.46 12.64 2.60
N VAL A 500 -23.17 12.41 2.74
CA VAL A 500 -22.55 11.55 3.75
C VAL A 500 -21.40 12.34 4.35
N TYR A 501 -21.64 12.92 5.53
CA TYR A 501 -20.64 13.69 6.26
C TYR A 501 -20.13 12.88 7.44
N ILE A 502 -18.83 12.98 7.69
CA ILE A 502 -18.14 12.30 8.78
C ILE A 502 -17.21 13.31 9.44
N ASP A 503 -17.40 13.53 10.73
CA ASP A 503 -16.38 14.07 11.61
C ASP A 503 -15.85 12.94 12.49
N SER A 504 -14.54 12.85 12.66
CA SER A 504 -13.91 11.84 13.49
C SER A 504 -12.64 12.35 14.18
N ASP A 505 -12.57 12.07 15.48
CA ASP A 505 -11.40 12.23 16.33
C ASP A 505 -10.90 10.84 16.75
N LYS A 506 -9.64 10.53 16.43
CA LYS A 506 -9.02 9.25 16.79
C LYS A 506 -7.66 9.49 17.42
N TRP A 507 -7.41 8.87 18.57
CA TRP A 507 -6.08 8.90 19.18
C TRP A 507 -5.69 7.54 19.73
N GLY A 508 -4.38 7.33 19.89
CA GLY A 508 -3.85 6.09 20.41
C GLY A 508 -2.46 6.21 20.98
N ILE A 509 -2.10 5.20 21.76
CA ILE A 509 -0.77 4.99 22.33
C ILE A 509 -0.41 3.51 22.20
N THR A 510 0.82 3.25 21.78
CA THR A 510 1.45 1.93 21.81
C THR A 510 2.77 2.04 22.55
N ALA A 511 3.01 1.19 23.53
CA ALA A 511 4.27 1.12 24.25
C ALA A 511 4.79 -0.32 24.24
N SER A 512 6.04 -0.50 23.87
CA SER A 512 6.69 -1.82 23.77
C SER A 512 8.13 -1.75 24.26
N ASN A 513 8.62 -2.84 24.84
CA ASN A 513 10.03 -3.05 25.11
C ASN A 513 10.47 -4.39 24.54
N ALA A 514 11.68 -4.45 23.99
CA ALA A 514 12.34 -5.71 23.64
C ALA A 514 13.56 -5.96 24.52
N SER A 515 13.67 -7.17 25.05
CA SER A 515 14.80 -7.65 25.86
C SER A 515 15.46 -8.84 25.17
N ARG A 516 16.80 -8.84 25.11
CA ARG A 516 17.61 -9.91 24.51
C ARG A 516 18.37 -10.66 25.59
N PHE A 517 18.40 -11.97 25.46
CA PHE A 517 19.09 -12.89 26.34
C PHE A 517 19.94 -13.83 25.49
N TYR A 518 21.25 -13.82 25.73
CA TYR A 518 22.19 -14.73 25.09
C TYR A 518 22.44 -15.89 26.05
N THR A 519 21.99 -17.09 25.69
CA THR A 519 22.00 -18.26 26.59
C THR A 519 22.64 -19.47 25.93
N GLU A 520 23.03 -20.47 26.71
CA GLU A 520 23.59 -21.73 26.18
C GLU A 520 22.60 -22.50 25.30
N ILE A 521 21.29 -22.23 25.46
CA ILE A 521 20.23 -22.83 24.64
C ILE A 521 19.88 -21.98 23.41
N GLY A 522 20.67 -20.95 23.11
CA GLY A 522 20.48 -20.03 21.99
C GLY A 522 20.01 -18.64 22.39
N ASP A 523 19.89 -17.77 21.39
CA ASP A 523 19.52 -16.37 21.59
C ASP A 523 18.01 -16.23 21.70
N ILE A 524 17.55 -15.47 22.70
CA ILE A 524 16.14 -15.23 22.96
C ILE A 524 15.87 -13.73 22.94
N LYS A 525 14.93 -13.30 22.10
CA LYS A 525 14.40 -11.93 22.09
C LYS A 525 12.95 -11.97 22.56
N LEU A 526 12.68 -11.32 23.70
CA LEU A 526 11.35 -11.16 24.28
C LEU A 526 10.86 -9.74 24.05
N GLU A 527 9.80 -9.58 23.27
CA GLU A 527 9.07 -8.32 23.10
C GLU A 527 7.78 -8.36 23.91
N TYR A 528 7.46 -7.26 24.59
CA TYR A 528 6.23 -7.15 25.36
C TYR A 528 5.76 -5.70 25.44
N GLY A 529 4.45 -5.51 25.57
CA GLY A 529 3.88 -4.17 25.55
C GLY A 529 2.37 -4.12 25.63
N GLY A 530 1.83 -2.93 25.39
CA GLY A 530 0.40 -2.69 25.33
C GLY A 530 0.05 -1.55 24.37
N ALA A 531 -1.19 -1.57 23.92
CA ALA A 531 -1.75 -0.56 23.03
C ALA A 531 -3.15 -0.14 23.47
N PHE A 532 -3.48 1.13 23.26
CA PHE A 532 -4.80 1.70 23.50
C PHE A 532 -5.18 2.61 22.34
N THR A 533 -6.43 2.51 21.88
CA THR A 533 -7.00 3.42 20.88
C THR A 533 -8.40 3.85 21.29
N ARG A 534 -8.74 5.09 20.94
CA ARG A 534 -10.07 5.69 21.10
C ARG A 534 -10.44 6.42 19.83
N GLU A 535 -11.65 6.20 19.35
CA GLU A 535 -12.23 6.83 18.17
C GLU A 535 -13.62 7.34 18.53
N ASN A 536 -13.89 8.60 18.21
CA ASN A 536 -15.21 9.21 18.27
C ASN A 536 -15.61 9.63 16.86
N THR A 537 -16.89 9.55 16.52
CA THR A 537 -17.40 10.00 15.22
C THR A 537 -18.77 10.65 15.37
N GLY A 538 -19.06 11.62 14.50
CA GLY A 538 -20.30 12.38 14.48
C GLY A 538 -20.47 13.24 13.22
N PHE A 539 -21.33 14.26 13.33
CA PHE A 539 -21.46 15.31 12.32
C PHE A 539 -20.41 16.40 12.51
N PRO A 540 -19.97 17.06 11.43
CA PRO A 540 -19.23 18.31 11.54
C PRO A 540 -20.01 19.37 12.31
N ASP A 541 -19.31 20.16 13.14
CA ASP A 541 -19.92 21.14 14.07
C ASP A 541 -20.78 22.22 13.38
N ASP A 542 -20.54 22.52 12.10
CA ASP A 542 -21.26 23.53 11.31
C ASP A 542 -22.56 23.00 10.67
N VAL A 543 -22.88 21.72 10.86
CA VAL A 543 -24.06 21.08 10.26
C VAL A 543 -25.23 21.13 11.22
N ASP A 544 -26.28 21.87 10.83
CA ASP A 544 -27.55 21.84 11.52
C ASP A 544 -28.32 20.55 11.20
N ARG A 545 -28.55 19.75 12.23
CA ARG A 545 -29.19 18.43 12.14
C ARG A 545 -30.66 18.52 11.74
N GLU A 546 -31.35 19.61 12.09
CA GLU A 546 -32.78 19.75 11.78
C GLU A 546 -33.02 20.04 10.29
N THR A 547 -32.05 20.70 9.65
CA THR A 547 -32.11 21.11 8.24
C THR A 547 -31.24 20.25 7.32
N TYR A 548 -30.49 19.29 7.86
CA TYR A 548 -29.62 18.42 7.09
C TYR A 548 -30.41 17.43 6.22
N GLU A 549 -30.39 17.66 4.92
CA GLU A 549 -30.95 16.76 3.91
C GLU A 549 -29.87 15.80 3.40
N GLY A 550 -29.63 14.71 4.14
CA GLY A 550 -28.69 13.65 3.79
C GLY A 550 -28.87 12.36 4.59
N TRP A 551 -27.93 11.42 4.47
CA TRP A 551 -27.95 10.21 5.31
C TRP A 551 -27.51 10.56 6.73
N GLU A 552 -28.27 10.15 7.74
CA GLU A 552 -27.87 10.30 9.14
C GLU A 552 -26.44 9.77 9.33
N ALA A 553 -25.55 10.65 9.79
CA ALA A 553 -24.18 10.30 10.13
C ALA A 553 -24.18 9.34 11.33
N ARG A 554 -23.07 8.62 11.48
CA ARG A 554 -22.87 7.76 12.64
C ARG A 554 -22.45 8.64 13.81
N GLU A 555 -23.04 8.43 14.96
CA GLU A 555 -22.67 9.15 16.19
C GLU A 555 -22.35 8.18 17.31
N GLY A 556 -21.16 8.30 17.87
CA GLY A 556 -20.72 7.49 19.00
C GLY A 556 -19.24 7.27 19.04
N TRP A 557 -18.83 6.25 19.79
CA TRP A 557 -17.42 6.02 20.08
C TRP A 557 -17.05 4.54 20.17
N ARG A 558 -15.76 4.29 19.94
CA ARG A 558 -15.11 2.98 20.09
C ARG A 558 -13.82 3.15 20.88
N LYS A 559 -13.51 2.18 21.75
CA LYS A 559 -12.18 2.04 22.36
C LYS A 559 -11.71 0.60 22.31
N GLU A 560 -10.39 0.43 22.18
CA GLU A 560 -9.75 -0.88 22.16
C GLU A 560 -8.43 -0.82 22.93
N GLU A 561 -8.25 -1.76 23.85
CA GLU A 561 -7.07 -1.91 24.69
C GLU A 561 -6.51 -3.32 24.50
N SER A 562 -5.18 -3.44 24.43
CA SER A 562 -4.52 -4.74 24.30
C SER A 562 -3.19 -4.80 25.03
N GLY A 563 -2.81 -6.01 25.43
CA GLY A 563 -1.48 -6.37 25.93
C GLY A 563 -0.93 -7.53 25.12
N PHE A 564 0.37 -7.52 24.84
CA PHE A 564 0.99 -8.53 23.99
C PHE A 564 2.38 -8.93 24.47
N THR A 565 2.78 -10.13 24.06
CA THR A 565 4.14 -10.63 24.18
C THR A 565 4.50 -11.47 22.95
N SER A 566 5.76 -11.37 22.54
CA SER A 566 6.36 -12.17 21.46
C SER A 566 7.72 -12.66 21.91
N VAL A 567 8.03 -13.91 21.60
CA VAL A 567 9.32 -14.56 21.85
C VAL A 567 9.86 -15.04 20.52
N GLU A 568 11.05 -14.58 20.17
CA GLU A 568 11.90 -15.18 19.15
C GLU A 568 13.01 -15.96 19.84
N TRP A 569 13.24 -17.21 19.42
CA TRP A 569 14.27 -18.08 19.95
C TRP A 569 15.07 -18.69 18.80
N LYS A 570 16.39 -18.50 18.83
CA LYS A 570 17.37 -19.02 17.88
C LYS A 570 18.27 -20.04 18.56
N PRO A 571 17.80 -21.30 18.74
CA PRO A 571 18.62 -22.36 19.34
C PRO A 571 19.84 -22.73 18.50
N PHE A 572 19.77 -22.51 17.19
CA PHE A 572 20.85 -22.74 16.23
C PHE A 572 20.79 -21.66 15.14
N ASP A 573 21.90 -21.41 14.45
CA ASP A 573 21.95 -20.41 13.37
C ASP A 573 20.99 -20.71 12.22
N TRP A 574 20.69 -21.99 11.98
CA TRP A 574 19.78 -22.45 10.94
C TRP A 574 18.32 -22.55 11.39
N LEU A 575 17.99 -22.29 12.67
CA LEU A 575 16.66 -22.53 13.24
C LEU A 575 16.13 -21.32 14.00
N ILE A 576 15.00 -20.77 13.56
CA ILE A 576 14.30 -19.67 14.25
C ILE A 576 12.89 -20.12 14.64
N LEU A 577 12.57 -20.02 15.92
CA LEU A 577 11.26 -20.29 16.49
C LEU A 577 10.63 -19.00 17.01
N ASN A 578 9.38 -18.74 16.64
CA ASN A 578 8.64 -17.58 17.10
C ASN A 578 7.31 -17.99 17.73
N GLY A 579 6.96 -17.35 18.85
CA GLY A 579 5.66 -17.49 19.50
C GLY A 579 5.18 -16.18 20.06
N SER A 580 3.94 -15.81 19.80
CA SER A 580 3.35 -14.56 20.29
C SER A 580 1.91 -14.76 20.74
N ALA A 581 1.47 -13.93 21.67
CA ALA A 581 0.10 -13.87 22.14
C ALA A 581 -0.29 -12.42 22.45
N ARG A 582 -1.45 -12.01 21.96
CA ARG A 582 -2.08 -10.72 22.28
C ARG A 582 -3.45 -10.96 22.92
N TYR A 583 -3.74 -10.26 24.00
CA TYR A 583 -5.09 -10.17 24.57
C TYR A 583 -5.67 -8.80 24.26
N SER A 584 -6.83 -8.76 23.63
CA SER A 584 -7.51 -7.51 23.28
C SER A 584 -8.89 -7.44 23.92
N HIS A 585 -9.34 -6.23 24.24
CA HIS A 585 -10.68 -5.93 24.72
C HIS A 585 -11.18 -4.65 24.07
N PHE A 586 -12.37 -4.71 23.48
CA PHE A 586 -13.00 -3.56 22.85
C PHE A 586 -14.35 -3.24 23.50
N LYS A 587 -14.72 -1.96 23.39
CA LYS A 587 -16.06 -1.46 23.70
C LYS A 587 -16.48 -0.39 22.70
N THR A 588 -17.75 -0.41 22.31
CA THR A 588 -18.37 0.65 21.50
C THR A 588 -19.65 1.13 22.14
N HIS A 589 -20.03 2.37 21.85
CA HIS A 589 -21.30 2.96 22.24
C HIS A 589 -21.85 3.80 21.09
N ASP A 590 -23.15 3.64 20.85
CA ASP A 590 -23.94 4.33 19.86
C ASP A 590 -24.80 5.38 20.54
N GLU A 591 -24.64 6.64 20.15
CA GLU A 591 -25.36 7.77 20.76
C GLU A 591 -26.77 7.95 20.18
N ILE A 592 -27.06 7.35 19.02
CA ILE A 592 -28.39 7.42 18.37
C ILE A 592 -29.37 6.49 19.07
N ASP A 593 -28.98 5.22 19.29
CA ASP A 593 -29.85 4.20 19.90
C ASP A 593 -29.49 3.87 21.35
N GLY A 594 -28.40 4.44 21.90
CA GLY A 594 -27.91 4.14 23.25
C GLY A 594 -27.31 2.74 23.39
N PHE A 595 -27.09 2.03 22.28
CA PHE A 595 -26.62 0.64 22.28
C PHE A 595 -25.12 0.54 22.59
N GLY A 596 -24.70 -0.51 23.30
CA GLY A 596 -23.29 -0.78 23.60
C GLY A 596 -22.88 -2.19 23.16
N ASN A 597 -21.67 -2.33 22.62
CA ASN A 597 -21.08 -3.63 22.27
C ASN A 597 -19.72 -3.80 22.95
N SER A 598 -19.36 -5.03 23.28
CA SER A 598 -18.06 -5.35 23.90
C SER A 598 -17.68 -6.81 23.65
N ALA A 599 -16.40 -7.06 23.39
CA ALA A 599 -15.84 -8.39 23.46
C ALA A 599 -14.35 -8.32 23.80
N ARG A 600 -13.80 -9.50 24.11
CA ARG A 600 -12.40 -9.69 24.46
C ARG A 600 -11.92 -11.04 24.00
N GLY A 601 -10.61 -11.20 23.81
CA GLY A 601 -10.04 -12.52 23.55
C GLY A 601 -8.57 -12.51 23.21
N TRP A 602 -8.03 -13.72 23.12
CA TRP A 602 -6.63 -13.99 22.79
C TRP A 602 -6.42 -14.15 21.29
N SER A 603 -5.23 -13.75 20.84
CA SER A 603 -4.73 -13.88 19.48
C SER A 603 -3.31 -14.49 19.50
N PRO A 604 -3.18 -15.83 19.51
CA PRO A 604 -1.87 -16.49 19.46
C PRO A 604 -1.38 -16.69 18.02
N ILE A 605 -0.07 -16.52 17.79
CA ILE A 605 0.60 -16.78 16.51
C ILE A 605 1.92 -17.49 16.79
N GLY A 606 2.22 -18.55 16.04
CA GLY A 606 3.51 -19.25 16.07
C GLY A 606 4.11 -19.38 14.68
N SER A 607 5.44 -19.37 14.58
CA SER A 607 6.12 -19.72 13.35
C SER A 607 7.47 -20.41 13.59
N LEU A 608 7.92 -21.10 12.56
CA LEU A 608 9.18 -21.82 12.49
C LEU A 608 9.83 -21.47 11.16
N THR A 609 11.12 -21.13 11.17
CA THR A 609 11.95 -20.97 9.98
C THR A 609 13.17 -21.86 10.10
N ILE A 610 13.49 -22.58 9.03
CA ILE A 610 14.73 -23.36 8.90
C ILE A 610 15.53 -22.85 7.70
N GLU A 611 16.84 -22.80 7.84
CA GLU A 611 17.79 -22.40 6.79
C GLU A 611 18.75 -23.57 6.49
N PRO A 612 18.33 -24.55 5.68
CA PRO A 612 19.17 -25.73 5.40
C PRO A 612 20.39 -25.44 4.53
N LEU A 613 20.38 -24.33 3.79
CA LEU A 613 21.48 -23.84 2.95
C LEU A 613 21.52 -22.32 3.09
N ASP A 614 22.71 -21.72 3.02
CA ASP A 614 22.87 -20.27 3.10
C ASP A 614 21.93 -19.53 2.13
N GLY A 615 21.15 -18.61 2.68
CA GLY A 615 20.21 -17.80 1.94
C GLY A 615 18.92 -18.50 1.55
N PHE A 616 18.79 -19.83 1.71
CA PHE A 616 17.58 -20.58 1.39
C PHE A 616 16.82 -20.96 2.66
N GLN A 617 15.64 -20.39 2.85
CA GLN A 617 14.81 -20.59 4.03
C GLN A 617 13.50 -21.29 3.67
N ILE A 618 13.06 -22.18 4.57
CA ILE A 618 11.74 -22.80 4.55
C ILE A 618 11.05 -22.38 5.83
N TYR A 619 9.80 -21.93 5.75
CA TYR A 619 9.06 -21.53 6.94
C TYR A 619 7.62 -22.05 6.96
N GLY A 620 7.09 -22.13 8.17
CA GLY A 620 5.67 -22.33 8.45
C GLY A 620 5.20 -21.35 9.51
N LYS A 621 4.03 -20.74 9.30
CA LYS A 621 3.40 -19.79 10.21
C LYS A 621 1.93 -20.17 10.39
N TYR A 622 1.48 -20.27 11.63
CA TYR A 622 0.08 -20.53 11.95
C TYR A 622 -0.37 -19.64 13.10
N GLY A 623 -1.59 -19.13 13.02
CA GLY A 623 -2.12 -18.31 14.10
C GLY A 623 -3.62 -18.13 14.05
N SER A 624 -4.13 -17.49 15.09
CA SER A 624 -5.53 -17.14 15.26
C SER A 624 -5.59 -15.71 15.80
N VAL A 625 -6.25 -14.81 15.08
CA VAL A 625 -6.38 -13.39 15.45
C VAL A 625 -7.84 -13.02 15.63
N LEU A 626 -8.13 -12.29 16.70
CA LEU A 626 -9.42 -11.67 16.95
C LEU A 626 -9.44 -10.27 16.32
N ARG A 627 -10.38 -10.00 15.41
CA ARG A 627 -10.67 -8.63 14.95
C ARG A 627 -11.95 -8.14 15.62
N SER A 628 -11.79 -7.11 16.45
CA SER A 628 -12.91 -6.36 17.01
C SER A 628 -13.65 -5.60 15.90
N PRO A 629 -15.00 -5.58 15.88
CA PRO A 629 -15.76 -4.79 14.91
C PRO A 629 -15.35 -3.31 14.92
N SER A 630 -15.34 -2.68 13.75
CA SER A 630 -15.04 -1.25 13.57
C SER A 630 -16.21 -0.37 14.03
N ILE A 631 -15.95 0.93 14.23
CA ILE A 631 -17.02 1.90 14.56
C ILE A 631 -18.11 1.93 13.48
N PHE A 632 -17.72 1.79 12.20
CA PHE A 632 -18.65 1.71 11.08
C PHE A 632 -19.57 0.48 11.17
N GLU A 633 -19.05 -0.65 11.67
CA GLU A 633 -19.80 -1.90 11.81
C GLU A 633 -20.71 -1.90 13.04
N THR A 634 -20.37 -1.18 14.11
CA THR A 634 -21.13 -1.19 15.38
C THR A 634 -22.16 -0.09 15.55
N LEU A 635 -21.96 1.08 14.94
CA LEU A 635 -22.87 2.22 15.14
C LEU A 635 -24.06 2.19 14.16
N LYS A 636 -25.16 2.85 14.46
CA LYS A 636 -26.29 3.07 13.57
C LYS A 636 -25.99 4.17 12.55
N SER A 637 -26.70 4.14 11.44
CA SER A 637 -26.73 5.19 10.43
C SER A 637 -28.00 5.00 9.61
N GLY A 638 -28.46 6.03 8.91
CA GLY A 638 -29.55 5.90 7.94
C GLY A 638 -29.28 4.87 6.82
N SER A 639 -28.02 4.47 6.63
CA SER A 639 -27.58 3.54 5.59
C SER A 639 -28.02 2.07 5.79
N PHE A 640 -28.30 1.63 7.03
CA PHE A 640 -28.67 0.23 7.36
C PHE A 640 -29.68 0.15 8.51
N ASP A 641 -30.65 -0.76 8.40
CA ASP A 641 -31.47 -1.16 9.55
C ASP A 641 -30.65 -2.09 10.46
N LEU A 642 -30.46 -1.72 11.73
CA LEU A 642 -29.82 -2.59 12.73
C LEU A 642 -30.78 -3.64 13.31
N GLY A 643 -32.08 -3.59 12.97
CA GLY A 643 -33.10 -4.26 13.76
C GLY A 643 -33.13 -3.71 15.20
N THR A 644 -33.89 -4.37 16.09
CA THR A 644 -34.04 -3.90 17.47
C THR A 644 -32.81 -4.16 18.35
N GLN A 645 -31.99 -5.19 18.07
CA GLN A 645 -30.73 -5.51 18.76
C GLN A 645 -29.89 -6.50 17.93
N ASN A 646 -29.02 -6.05 17.01
CA ASN A 646 -28.10 -6.98 16.33
C ASN A 646 -26.62 -6.58 16.49
N PRO A 647 -26.00 -6.79 17.66
CA PRO A 647 -24.56 -6.65 17.80
C PRO A 647 -23.83 -7.69 16.95
N VAL A 648 -23.00 -7.21 16.04
CA VAL A 648 -22.01 -8.06 15.37
C VAL A 648 -20.97 -8.53 16.38
N LYS A 649 -20.58 -9.80 16.27
CA LYS A 649 -19.48 -10.39 17.04
C LYS A 649 -18.13 -10.06 16.38
N PRO A 650 -17.01 -10.11 17.13
CA PRO A 650 -15.68 -10.11 16.53
C PRO A 650 -15.48 -11.23 15.51
N GLU A 651 -14.63 -10.98 14.52
CA GLU A 651 -14.18 -12.01 13.59
C GLU A 651 -13.01 -12.80 14.19
N ARG A 652 -12.93 -14.09 13.87
CA ARG A 652 -11.79 -14.95 14.23
C ARG A 652 -11.09 -15.42 12.96
N ALA A 653 -9.95 -14.81 12.63
CA ALA A 653 -9.14 -15.23 11.49
C ALA A 653 -8.11 -16.28 11.92
N ARG A 654 -8.19 -17.49 11.37
CA ARG A 654 -7.17 -18.54 11.46
C ARG A 654 -6.43 -18.59 10.14
N SER A 655 -5.11 -18.60 10.18
CA SER A 655 -4.29 -18.58 8.97
C SER A 655 -3.15 -19.58 9.09
N LEU A 656 -2.95 -20.35 8.03
CA LEU A 656 -1.76 -21.17 7.79
C LEU A 656 -1.01 -20.59 6.58
N GLU A 657 0.29 -20.40 6.73
CA GLU A 657 1.18 -20.04 5.63
C GLU A 657 2.41 -20.93 5.65
N ILE A 658 2.77 -21.46 4.49
CA ILE A 658 3.99 -22.24 4.27
C ILE A 658 4.72 -21.61 3.10
N GLY A 659 6.00 -21.30 3.27
CA GLY A 659 6.75 -20.61 2.23
C GLY A 659 8.22 -20.92 2.18
N LEU A 660 8.82 -20.43 1.11
CA LEU A 660 10.22 -20.55 0.74
C LEU A 660 10.76 -19.15 0.49
N ASN A 661 11.95 -18.86 1.01
CA ASN A 661 12.72 -17.69 0.64
C ASN A 661 14.07 -18.13 0.08
N TYR A 662 14.58 -17.39 -0.89
CA TYR A 662 15.95 -17.54 -1.37
C TYR A 662 16.55 -16.17 -1.65
N LEU A 663 17.64 -15.83 -0.98
CA LEU A 663 18.38 -14.61 -1.20
C LEU A 663 19.86 -14.95 -1.30
N ILE A 664 20.46 -14.65 -2.45
CA ILE A 664 21.88 -14.89 -2.68
C ILE A 664 22.51 -13.76 -3.48
N ASP A 665 23.70 -13.36 -3.07
CA ASP A 665 24.59 -12.46 -3.78
C ASP A 665 25.59 -13.26 -4.62
N ASN A 666 26.00 -12.73 -5.77
CA ASN A 666 26.94 -13.37 -6.70
C ASN A 666 26.50 -14.78 -7.14
N ALA A 667 25.22 -14.94 -7.44
CA ALA A 667 24.60 -16.20 -7.84
C ALA A 667 25.20 -16.76 -9.13
N PHE A 668 25.38 -15.91 -10.14
CA PHE A 668 25.90 -16.31 -11.46
C PHE A 668 27.04 -15.43 -11.95
N LEU A 669 27.04 -14.15 -11.57
CA LEU A 669 28.01 -13.13 -11.95
C LEU A 669 28.46 -12.36 -10.71
N THR A 670 29.71 -11.85 -10.71
CA THR A 670 30.15 -10.94 -9.63
C THR A 670 29.28 -9.68 -9.61
N GLY A 671 28.73 -9.35 -8.45
CA GLY A 671 27.85 -8.21 -8.20
C GLY A 671 26.37 -8.45 -8.53
N ASP A 672 25.98 -9.64 -9.01
CA ASP A 672 24.57 -9.95 -9.23
C ASP A 672 23.86 -10.37 -7.93
N LYS A 673 22.53 -10.30 -7.94
CA LYS A 673 21.68 -10.66 -6.79
C LYS A 673 20.41 -11.35 -7.27
N VAL A 674 20.09 -12.47 -6.63
CA VAL A 674 18.85 -13.23 -6.83
C VAL A 674 18.02 -13.16 -5.56
N ARG A 675 16.74 -12.81 -5.71
CA ARG A 675 15.74 -12.82 -4.63
C ARG A 675 14.53 -13.62 -5.07
N LEU A 676 14.14 -14.67 -4.36
CA LEU A 676 12.97 -15.47 -4.65
C LEU A 676 12.14 -15.68 -3.39
N HIS A 677 10.82 -15.62 -3.54
CA HIS A 677 9.86 -15.92 -2.50
C HIS A 677 8.69 -16.67 -3.11
N ALA A 678 8.22 -17.71 -2.41
CA ALA A 678 7.02 -18.44 -2.79
C ALA A 678 6.27 -18.85 -1.52
N ALA A 679 4.95 -18.68 -1.50
CA ALA A 679 4.11 -19.01 -0.36
C ALA A 679 2.78 -19.62 -0.78
N TYR A 680 2.33 -20.62 -0.03
CA TYR A 680 0.94 -21.06 0.00
C TYR A 680 0.28 -20.50 1.26
N PHE A 681 -0.92 -19.95 1.11
CA PHE A 681 -1.71 -19.45 2.24
C PHE A 681 -3.11 -20.06 2.27
N ASP A 682 -3.61 -20.26 3.48
CA ASP A 682 -4.96 -20.72 3.79
C ASP A 682 -5.53 -19.89 4.94
N ASN A 683 -6.47 -19.01 4.63
CA ASN A 683 -7.13 -18.13 5.59
C ASN A 683 -8.58 -18.59 5.78
N HIS A 684 -8.97 -18.87 7.02
CA HIS A 684 -10.33 -19.20 7.42
C HIS A 684 -10.80 -18.22 8.49
N ILE A 685 -11.87 -17.48 8.23
CA ILE A 685 -12.39 -16.42 9.09
C ILE A 685 -13.78 -16.82 9.59
N ASP A 686 -13.90 -17.18 10.87
CA ASP A 686 -15.20 -17.36 11.50
C ASP A 686 -15.85 -15.99 11.77
N ASP A 687 -17.18 -15.96 11.79
CA ASP A 687 -17.97 -14.77 12.13
C ASP A 687 -17.68 -13.56 11.20
N TYR A 688 -17.35 -13.77 9.92
CA TYR A 688 -17.01 -12.68 8.99
C TYR A 688 -18.12 -11.62 8.89
N ILE A 689 -17.83 -10.38 9.26
CA ILE A 689 -18.80 -9.29 9.33
C ILE A 689 -19.05 -8.74 7.94
N THR A 690 -20.32 -8.71 7.54
CA THR A 690 -20.73 -8.09 6.29
C THR A 690 -22.15 -7.55 6.40
N ARG A 691 -22.64 -7.00 5.29
CA ARG A 691 -24.06 -6.72 5.10
C ARG A 691 -24.64 -7.77 4.16
N ALA A 692 -25.86 -8.26 4.41
CA ALA A 692 -26.59 -9.09 3.45
C ALA A 692 -28.11 -8.91 3.58
N ASN A 693 -28.86 -9.56 2.69
CA ASN A 693 -30.32 -9.60 2.76
C ASN A 693 -30.77 -10.57 3.86
N ILE A 694 -31.50 -10.06 4.85
CA ILE A 694 -32.16 -10.88 5.88
C ILE A 694 -33.67 -10.78 5.70
N ARG A 695 -34.38 -11.90 5.84
CA ARG A 695 -35.84 -11.89 5.86
C ARG A 695 -36.36 -11.21 7.14
N THR A 696 -37.06 -10.10 6.98
CA THR A 696 -37.63 -9.30 8.09
C THR A 696 -39.12 -9.56 8.29
N GLY A 697 -39.80 -10.21 7.35
CA GLY A 697 -41.22 -10.52 7.47
C GLY A 697 -41.77 -11.34 6.31
N THR A 698 -43.10 -11.42 6.26
CA THR A 698 -43.84 -12.09 5.18
C THR A 698 -45.04 -11.23 4.81
N ARG A 699 -45.22 -10.97 3.51
CA ARG A 699 -46.40 -10.28 2.99
C ARG A 699 -47.63 -11.19 3.07
N ALA A 700 -48.82 -10.60 3.03
CA ALA A 700 -50.09 -11.33 3.03
C ALA A 700 -50.24 -12.35 1.88
N ASN A 701 -49.51 -12.17 0.77
CA ASN A 701 -49.46 -13.11 -0.35
C ASN A 701 -48.39 -14.22 -0.21
N GLY A 702 -47.82 -14.40 0.98
CA GLY A 702 -46.82 -15.42 1.28
C GLY A 702 -45.38 -15.09 0.86
N ARG A 703 -45.14 -13.97 0.16
CA ARG A 703 -43.78 -13.57 -0.23
C ARG A 703 -42.99 -13.00 0.94
N GLY A 704 -41.72 -13.37 1.07
CA GLY A 704 -40.81 -12.79 2.07
C GLY A 704 -40.63 -11.28 1.89
N ILE A 705 -40.47 -10.57 3.01
CA ILE A 705 -40.00 -9.19 3.08
C ILE A 705 -38.55 -9.26 3.54
N TYR A 706 -37.65 -8.57 2.84
CA TYR A 706 -36.23 -8.57 3.14
C TYR A 706 -35.75 -7.17 3.50
N GLY A 707 -34.80 -7.10 4.43
CA GLY A 707 -34.08 -5.88 4.79
C GLY A 707 -32.58 -6.11 4.67
N LEU A 708 -31.86 -5.06 4.29
CA LEU A 708 -30.40 -5.05 4.34
C LEU A 708 -29.96 -4.83 5.78
N ARG A 709 -29.29 -5.82 6.35
CA ARG A 709 -28.77 -5.76 7.73
C ARG A 709 -27.31 -6.18 7.77
N ARG A 710 -26.61 -5.69 8.79
CA ARG A 710 -25.27 -6.16 9.15
C ARG A 710 -25.39 -7.46 9.94
N LEU A 711 -24.52 -8.41 9.67
CA LEU A 711 -24.46 -9.71 10.34
C LEU A 711 -23.06 -10.32 10.26
N ASN A 712 -22.85 -11.36 11.07
CA ASN A 712 -21.72 -12.27 10.95
C ASN A 712 -22.12 -13.44 10.03
N LEU A 713 -21.35 -13.67 8.97
CA LEU A 713 -21.36 -14.92 8.21
C LEU A 713 -20.86 -16.07 9.09
N ASP A 714 -21.21 -17.30 8.74
CA ASP A 714 -20.69 -18.47 9.46
C ASP A 714 -19.16 -18.53 9.30
N TYR A 715 -18.68 -18.41 8.07
CA TYR A 715 -17.25 -18.23 7.78
C TYR A 715 -16.98 -17.67 6.38
N ALA A 716 -15.74 -17.24 6.16
CA ALA A 716 -15.14 -16.96 4.86
C ALA A 716 -13.79 -17.68 4.72
N GLU A 717 -13.50 -18.25 3.56
CA GLU A 717 -12.22 -18.91 3.26
C GLU A 717 -11.53 -18.26 2.06
N MET A 718 -10.21 -18.06 2.14
CA MET A 718 -9.38 -17.62 1.03
C MET A 718 -8.08 -18.44 1.00
N ARG A 719 -7.83 -19.16 -0.11
CA ARG A 719 -6.63 -19.96 -0.32
C ARG A 719 -5.94 -19.58 -1.62
N GLY A 720 -4.61 -19.60 -1.62
CA GLY A 720 -3.85 -19.25 -2.81
C GLY A 720 -2.35 -19.46 -2.71
N ILE A 721 -1.69 -19.15 -3.81
CA ILE A 721 -0.24 -19.23 -4.00
C ILE A 721 0.25 -17.84 -4.43
N GLU A 722 1.34 -17.39 -3.80
CA GLU A 722 2.08 -16.19 -4.18
C GLU A 722 3.49 -16.58 -4.58
N ILE A 723 4.01 -16.01 -5.67
CA ILE A 723 5.39 -16.15 -6.11
C ILE A 723 5.93 -14.77 -6.46
N SER A 724 7.12 -14.43 -5.98
CA SER A 724 7.88 -13.28 -6.45
C SER A 724 9.34 -13.65 -6.66
N GLY A 725 9.91 -13.18 -7.76
CA GLY A 725 11.32 -13.37 -8.07
C GLY A 725 11.92 -12.10 -8.66
N GLU A 726 13.17 -11.82 -8.31
CA GLU A 726 13.96 -10.71 -8.81
C GLU A 726 15.38 -11.18 -9.11
N TYR A 727 15.91 -10.70 -10.23
CA TYR A 727 17.31 -10.88 -10.61
C TYR A 727 17.87 -9.53 -11.06
N ASP A 728 18.96 -9.09 -10.43
CA ASP A 728 19.66 -7.85 -10.77
C ASP A 728 21.14 -8.14 -11.00
N THR A 729 21.66 -7.75 -12.15
CA THR A 729 23.07 -7.90 -12.56
C THR A 729 23.86 -6.58 -12.44
N GLY A 730 23.26 -5.56 -11.84
CA GLY A 730 23.71 -4.16 -11.90
C GLY A 730 23.28 -3.50 -13.21
N ARG A 731 23.62 -4.09 -14.36
CA ARG A 731 23.27 -3.54 -15.68
C ARG A 731 21.86 -3.88 -16.15
N TYR A 732 21.40 -5.10 -15.91
CA TYR A 732 20.07 -5.59 -16.28
C TYR A 732 19.36 -6.06 -15.03
N PHE A 733 18.08 -5.75 -14.93
CA PHE A 733 17.25 -6.23 -13.84
C PHE A 733 15.90 -6.71 -14.36
N GLY A 734 15.34 -7.70 -13.69
CA GLY A 734 14.02 -8.23 -13.97
C GLY A 734 13.33 -8.72 -12.71
N SER A 735 12.04 -8.48 -12.61
CA SER A 735 11.20 -9.06 -11.56
C SER A 735 9.89 -9.61 -12.10
N LEU A 736 9.44 -10.70 -11.48
CA LEU A 736 8.17 -11.37 -11.74
C LEU A 736 7.42 -11.50 -10.42
N ALA A 737 6.16 -11.10 -10.40
CA ALA A 737 5.24 -11.35 -9.31
C ALA A 737 3.99 -12.05 -9.85
N TRP A 738 3.54 -13.11 -9.19
CA TRP A 738 2.33 -13.84 -9.52
C TRP A 738 1.56 -14.15 -8.25
N ASN A 739 0.25 -13.92 -8.28
CA ASN A 739 -0.66 -14.36 -7.25
C ASN A 739 -1.82 -15.12 -7.87
N HIS A 740 -2.16 -16.27 -7.27
CA HIS A 740 -3.15 -17.20 -7.77
C HIS A 740 -4.07 -17.68 -6.64
N TYR A 741 -5.36 -17.38 -6.72
CA TYR A 741 -6.36 -17.93 -5.79
C TYR A 741 -6.87 -19.28 -6.28
N THR A 742 -6.75 -20.29 -5.42
CA THR A 742 -7.26 -21.65 -5.67
C THR A 742 -8.67 -21.83 -5.14
N HIS A 743 -9.02 -21.09 -4.06
CA HIS A 743 -10.32 -21.20 -3.41
C HIS A 743 -10.70 -19.87 -2.74
N MET A 744 -11.98 -19.49 -2.85
CA MET A 744 -12.52 -18.34 -2.15
C MET A 744 -14.02 -18.52 -1.96
N GLU A 745 -14.46 -18.77 -0.73
CA GLU A 745 -15.85 -19.13 -0.39
C GLU A 745 -16.36 -18.29 0.78
N PHE A 746 -17.66 -17.97 0.75
CA PHE A 746 -18.35 -17.27 1.83
C PHE A 746 -19.62 -18.04 2.18
N CYS A 747 -19.80 -18.34 3.47
CA CYS A 747 -20.92 -19.12 3.98
C CYS A 747 -21.79 -18.30 4.93
N ALA A 748 -23.06 -18.15 4.59
CA ALA A 748 -24.02 -17.37 5.35
C ALA A 748 -24.82 -18.25 6.32
N PRO A 749 -25.27 -17.70 7.45
CA PRO A 749 -26.22 -18.40 8.31
C PRO A 749 -27.57 -18.57 7.60
N GLY A 750 -28.36 -19.56 8.00
CA GLY A 750 -29.67 -19.85 7.40
C GLY A 750 -30.72 -18.73 7.46
N SER A 751 -30.46 -17.64 8.18
CA SER A 751 -31.27 -16.42 8.20
C SER A 751 -31.06 -15.54 6.96
N VAL A 752 -29.98 -15.74 6.23
CA VAL A 752 -29.70 -15.12 4.93
C VAL A 752 -30.31 -15.98 3.85
N GLU A 753 -31.19 -15.38 3.03
CA GLU A 753 -31.82 -16.11 1.94
C GLU A 753 -31.01 -15.93 0.66
N LEU A 754 -30.42 -17.02 0.18
CA LEU A 754 -29.61 -17.05 -1.05
C LEU A 754 -30.42 -17.61 -2.22
N SER A 755 -30.27 -16.99 -3.39
CA SER A 755 -30.96 -17.39 -4.63
C SER A 755 -30.55 -18.77 -5.15
N SER A 756 -29.42 -19.31 -4.68
CA SER A 756 -28.83 -20.59 -5.10
C SER A 756 -29.28 -21.80 -4.29
N GLY A 757 -30.01 -21.62 -3.18
CA GLY A 757 -30.41 -22.71 -2.26
C GLY A 757 -29.28 -23.31 -1.41
N SER A 758 -28.01 -23.02 -1.73
CA SER A 758 -26.84 -23.26 -0.87
C SER A 758 -26.59 -22.03 -0.01
N GLN A 759 -26.22 -22.23 1.26
CA GLN A 759 -25.79 -21.16 2.17
C GLN A 759 -24.34 -20.72 1.95
N CYS A 760 -23.56 -21.52 1.21
CA CYS A 760 -22.19 -21.24 0.82
C CYS A 760 -22.10 -20.88 -0.66
N ALA A 761 -21.28 -19.87 -0.97
CA ALA A 761 -21.07 -19.39 -2.33
C ALA A 761 -19.58 -19.07 -2.59
N MET A 762 -19.03 -19.72 -3.61
CA MET A 762 -17.73 -19.39 -4.18
C MET A 762 -17.75 -17.99 -4.80
N GLY A 763 -16.73 -17.19 -4.50
CA GLY A 763 -16.56 -15.85 -5.06
C GLY A 763 -17.49 -14.79 -4.50
N GLY A 764 -18.24 -15.07 -3.43
CA GLY A 764 -19.01 -14.07 -2.68
C GLY A 764 -20.51 -14.35 -2.59
N ILE A 765 -21.16 -13.72 -1.61
CA ILE A 765 -22.61 -13.79 -1.40
C ILE A 765 -23.31 -12.67 -2.19
N ARG A 766 -24.40 -13.01 -2.87
CA ARG A 766 -25.22 -12.04 -3.60
C ARG A 766 -25.77 -10.96 -2.66
N ASN A 767 -25.66 -9.70 -3.08
CA ASN A 767 -26.03 -8.53 -2.29
C ASN A 767 -25.29 -8.39 -0.94
N SER A 768 -24.06 -8.94 -0.85
CA SER A 768 -23.15 -8.74 0.28
C SER A 768 -21.92 -7.90 -0.06
N TYR A 769 -21.42 -7.10 0.90
CA TYR A 769 -20.19 -6.33 0.73
C TYR A 769 -18.96 -7.19 0.49
N ALA A 770 -18.98 -8.44 0.96
CA ALA A 770 -17.91 -9.40 0.68
C ALA A 770 -17.64 -9.53 -0.83
N LEU A 771 -18.67 -9.42 -1.67
CA LEU A 771 -18.56 -9.53 -3.13
C LEU A 771 -17.64 -8.48 -3.77
N LEU A 772 -17.56 -7.28 -3.19
CA LEU A 772 -16.74 -6.18 -3.72
C LEU A 772 -15.26 -6.32 -3.39
N HIS A 773 -14.93 -7.18 -2.42
CA HIS A 773 -13.56 -7.39 -1.96
C HIS A 773 -12.92 -8.63 -2.60
N VAL A 774 -13.60 -9.27 -3.55
CA VAL A 774 -13.18 -10.50 -4.22
C VAL A 774 -12.20 -10.18 -5.35
N PRO A 775 -10.90 -10.48 -5.19
CA PRO A 775 -9.89 -10.19 -6.20
C PRO A 775 -10.01 -11.11 -7.44
N PRO A 776 -9.31 -10.76 -8.53
CA PRO A 776 -9.08 -11.64 -9.67
C PRO A 776 -8.43 -12.95 -9.25
N LYS A 777 -8.71 -14.01 -10.00
CA LYS A 777 -8.09 -15.33 -9.77
C LYS A 777 -6.57 -15.27 -9.93
N ASP A 778 -6.11 -14.57 -10.96
CA ASP A 778 -4.70 -14.45 -11.32
C ASP A 778 -4.32 -12.98 -11.46
N THR A 779 -3.21 -12.59 -10.85
CA THR A 779 -2.51 -11.33 -11.15
C THR A 779 -1.04 -11.62 -11.43
N VAL A 780 -0.52 -11.10 -12.55
CA VAL A 780 0.88 -11.28 -12.95
C VAL A 780 1.50 -9.93 -13.24
N THR A 781 2.67 -9.67 -12.69
CA THR A 781 3.46 -8.47 -12.99
C THR A 781 4.85 -8.87 -13.42
N LEU A 782 5.27 -8.39 -14.58
CA LEU A 782 6.62 -8.56 -15.11
C LEU A 782 7.25 -7.18 -15.30
N ASN A 783 8.38 -6.94 -14.65
CA ASN A 783 9.15 -5.72 -14.83
C ASN A 783 10.53 -6.08 -15.38
N LEU A 784 10.94 -5.43 -16.45
CA LEU A 784 12.23 -5.65 -17.10
C LEU A 784 12.88 -4.29 -17.37
N GLY A 785 14.17 -4.17 -17.09
CA GLY A 785 14.88 -2.92 -17.34
C GLY A 785 16.39 -3.06 -17.40
N THR A 786 17.02 -1.94 -17.71
CA THR A 786 18.46 -1.83 -17.86
C THR A 786 18.97 -0.46 -17.43
N ARG A 787 20.22 -0.43 -16.96
CA ARG A 787 20.96 0.75 -16.52
C ARG A 787 22.08 1.04 -17.52
N PHE A 788 22.22 2.30 -17.91
CA PHE A 788 23.25 2.82 -18.83
C PHE A 788 24.02 3.97 -18.18
N PHE A 789 25.20 4.28 -18.74
CA PHE A 789 26.05 5.42 -18.35
C PHE A 789 26.36 5.44 -16.84
N ASP A 790 26.89 4.33 -16.33
CA ASP A 790 27.20 4.14 -14.91
C ASP A 790 25.97 4.41 -14.03
N GLU A 791 24.86 3.78 -14.43
CA GLU A 791 23.55 3.86 -13.79
C GLU A 791 22.88 5.24 -13.79
N LYS A 792 23.40 6.21 -14.55
CA LYS A 792 22.74 7.51 -14.70
C LYS A 792 21.42 7.41 -15.44
N LEU A 793 21.28 6.52 -16.42
CA LEU A 793 20.03 6.31 -17.15
C LEU A 793 19.48 4.91 -16.86
N THR A 794 18.30 4.84 -16.25
CA THR A 794 17.53 3.61 -16.11
C THR A 794 16.36 3.63 -17.08
N VAL A 795 16.17 2.58 -17.87
CA VAL A 795 15.02 2.42 -18.77
C VAL A 795 14.39 1.06 -18.53
N GLY A 796 13.07 0.98 -18.51
CA GLY A 796 12.39 -0.30 -18.38
C GLY A 796 10.93 -0.28 -18.83
N SER A 797 10.34 -1.47 -18.76
CA SER A 797 8.94 -1.72 -19.06
C SER A 797 8.31 -2.56 -17.97
N ARG A 798 7.06 -2.27 -17.63
CA ARG A 798 6.25 -3.07 -16.71
C ARG A 798 5.02 -3.59 -17.43
N LEU A 799 4.74 -4.88 -17.33
CA LEU A 799 3.51 -5.51 -17.77
C LEU A 799 2.71 -5.94 -16.55
N ASN A 800 1.47 -5.45 -16.44
CA ASN A 800 0.53 -5.84 -15.39
C ASN A 800 -0.65 -6.57 -16.04
N TYR A 801 -0.82 -7.84 -15.71
CA TYR A 801 -1.94 -8.68 -16.17
C TYR A 801 -2.90 -8.94 -15.02
N ILE A 802 -4.19 -8.65 -15.27
CA ILE A 802 -5.31 -8.91 -14.37
C ILE A 802 -6.19 -9.98 -15.04
N GLY A 803 -6.35 -11.13 -14.38
CA GLY A 803 -7.15 -12.26 -14.86
C GLY A 803 -8.65 -12.11 -14.59
N SER A 804 -9.40 -13.18 -14.93
CA SER A 804 -10.85 -13.25 -14.67
C SER A 804 -11.15 -13.39 -13.17
N ARG A 805 -12.41 -13.17 -12.79
CA ARG A 805 -12.93 -13.59 -11.48
C ARG A 805 -12.78 -15.10 -11.28
N ILE A 806 -12.67 -15.53 -10.02
CA ILE A 806 -12.62 -16.96 -9.68
C ILE A 806 -13.90 -17.71 -10.09
N VAL A 807 -15.04 -17.01 -10.05
CA VAL A 807 -16.34 -17.51 -10.52
C VAL A 807 -16.98 -16.41 -11.38
N GLU A 808 -17.50 -16.79 -12.54
CA GLU A 808 -18.23 -15.89 -13.43
C GLU A 808 -19.67 -15.68 -12.95
N GLY A 809 -20.22 -14.49 -13.18
CA GLY A 809 -21.61 -14.17 -12.87
C GLY A 809 -21.95 -14.07 -11.38
N VAL A 810 -20.95 -14.08 -10.48
CA VAL A 810 -21.22 -13.86 -9.05
C VAL A 810 -21.78 -12.46 -8.85
N GLY A 811 -22.99 -12.39 -8.29
CA GLY A 811 -23.72 -11.15 -8.08
C GLY A 811 -24.67 -10.77 -9.22
N ASP A 812 -24.72 -11.52 -10.32
CA ASP A 812 -25.68 -11.27 -11.41
C ASP A 812 -27.14 -11.54 -10.96
N GLY A 813 -28.09 -10.83 -11.58
CA GLY A 813 -29.54 -10.92 -11.33
C GLY A 813 -30.11 -9.83 -10.41
N SER A 814 -31.44 -9.64 -10.38
CA SER A 814 -32.13 -8.59 -9.62
C SER A 814 -32.89 -9.09 -8.38
N THR A 815 -32.77 -8.38 -7.25
CA THR A 815 -33.57 -8.56 -6.03
C THR A 815 -34.68 -7.52 -6.01
N PHE A 816 -35.93 -7.94 -6.18
CA PHE A 816 -37.06 -7.02 -6.14
C PHE A 816 -37.21 -6.37 -4.75
N GLY A 817 -37.11 -5.04 -4.69
CA GLY A 817 -37.53 -4.25 -3.52
C GLY A 817 -36.48 -3.99 -2.45
N THR A 818 -35.20 -4.31 -2.68
CA THR A 818 -34.07 -3.87 -1.84
C THR A 818 -32.99 -3.19 -2.69
N GLY A 819 -32.15 -2.36 -2.09
CA GLY A 819 -30.95 -1.85 -2.76
C GLY A 819 -29.99 -2.98 -3.10
N GLU A 820 -29.39 -2.93 -4.29
CA GLU A 820 -28.54 -3.99 -4.84
C GLU A 820 -27.06 -3.61 -4.86
N ILE A 821 -26.19 -4.58 -4.56
CA ILE A 821 -24.77 -4.55 -4.90
C ILE A 821 -24.60 -5.11 -6.31
N ARG A 822 -23.97 -4.32 -7.18
CA ARG A 822 -23.55 -4.71 -8.51
C ARG A 822 -22.04 -4.64 -8.57
N ALA A 823 -21.40 -5.77 -8.34
CA ALA A 823 -19.96 -5.86 -8.51
C ALA A 823 -19.61 -5.58 -9.98
N PRO A 824 -18.61 -4.73 -10.28
CA PRO A 824 -18.27 -4.44 -11.66
C PRO A 824 -17.86 -5.70 -12.41
N ARG A 825 -18.32 -5.79 -13.65
CA ARG A 825 -17.80 -6.77 -14.60
C ARG A 825 -16.50 -6.23 -15.17
N TRP A 826 -15.52 -7.11 -15.35
CA TRP A 826 -14.29 -6.79 -16.08
C TRP A 826 -13.90 -7.95 -16.96
N ASN A 827 -13.19 -7.62 -18.04
CA ASN A 827 -12.51 -8.59 -18.88
C ASN A 827 -11.03 -8.65 -18.49
N PRO A 828 -10.36 -9.81 -18.62
CA PRO A 828 -8.93 -9.90 -18.41
C PRO A 828 -8.17 -8.90 -19.29
N ALA A 829 -7.22 -8.20 -18.70
CA ALA A 829 -6.49 -7.14 -19.38
C ALA A 829 -4.99 -7.18 -19.01
N ALA A 830 -4.17 -6.88 -20.01
CA ALA A 830 -2.74 -6.63 -19.83
C ALA A 830 -2.46 -5.15 -20.12
N LEU A 831 -1.89 -4.46 -19.13
CA LEU A 831 -1.41 -3.08 -19.25
C LEU A 831 0.10 -3.10 -19.39
N VAL A 832 0.62 -2.26 -20.28
CA VAL A 832 2.06 -2.12 -20.53
C VAL A 832 2.45 -0.68 -20.23
N ASP A 833 3.40 -0.51 -19.33
CA ASP A 833 3.97 0.78 -18.97
C ASP A 833 5.43 0.85 -19.44
N LEU A 834 5.89 2.02 -19.84
CA LEU A 834 7.30 2.32 -20.11
C LEU A 834 7.78 3.39 -19.16
N TYR A 835 9.02 3.27 -18.69
CA TYR A 835 9.63 4.31 -17.85
C TYR A 835 11.09 4.53 -18.18
N ALA A 836 11.53 5.75 -17.92
CA ALA A 836 12.93 6.15 -17.94
C ALA A 836 13.22 7.09 -16.77
N SER A 837 14.38 6.93 -16.14
CA SER A 837 14.88 7.83 -15.12
C SER A 837 16.31 8.22 -15.44
N TYR A 838 16.61 9.51 -15.40
CA TYR A 838 17.91 10.06 -15.73
C TYR A 838 18.45 10.95 -14.61
N LYS A 839 19.53 10.50 -13.97
CA LYS A 839 20.34 11.26 -13.01
C LYS A 839 21.27 12.19 -13.81
N VAL A 840 20.86 13.44 -14.01
CA VAL A 840 21.65 14.45 -14.72
C VAL A 840 22.97 14.72 -13.97
N ASN A 841 22.88 14.82 -12.65
CA ASN A 841 23.98 14.89 -11.70
C ASN A 841 23.47 14.47 -10.30
N ASN A 842 24.30 14.61 -9.26
CA ASN A 842 23.92 14.25 -7.89
C ASN A 842 22.76 15.08 -7.31
N ASN A 843 22.42 16.20 -7.94
CA ASN A 843 21.43 17.16 -7.49
C ASN A 843 20.12 17.06 -8.27
N VAL A 844 20.16 16.65 -9.54
CA VAL A 844 19.03 16.72 -10.46
C VAL A 844 18.74 15.37 -11.08
N ARG A 845 17.48 14.94 -10.94
CA ARG A 845 16.92 13.72 -11.54
C ARG A 845 15.68 14.06 -12.36
N LEU A 846 15.58 13.43 -13.52
CA LEU A 846 14.42 13.49 -14.40
C LEU A 846 13.76 12.11 -14.44
N ASP A 847 12.45 12.05 -14.27
CA ASP A 847 11.68 10.81 -14.40
C ASP A 847 10.62 10.99 -15.48
N PHE A 848 10.43 9.97 -16.30
CA PHE A 848 9.46 9.95 -17.39
C PHE A 848 8.77 8.59 -17.45
N THR A 849 7.45 8.59 -17.51
CA THR A 849 6.64 7.35 -17.55
C THR A 849 5.50 7.49 -18.56
N ILE A 850 5.21 6.42 -19.30
CA ILE A 850 4.01 6.26 -20.11
C ILE A 850 3.26 5.06 -19.54
N ASP A 851 2.15 5.33 -18.86
CA ASP A 851 1.24 4.28 -18.38
C ASP A 851 0.28 3.87 -19.48
N ASN A 852 -0.12 2.59 -19.46
CA ASN A 852 -1.12 2.05 -20.39
C ASN A 852 -0.77 2.42 -21.86
N LEU A 853 0.46 2.12 -22.27
CA LEU A 853 1.05 2.44 -23.58
C LEU A 853 0.12 2.09 -24.76
N THR A 854 -0.59 0.96 -24.62
CA THR A 854 -1.52 0.42 -25.64
C THR A 854 -2.91 1.06 -25.58
N ASP A 855 -3.13 2.05 -24.72
CA ASP A 855 -4.36 2.82 -24.56
C ASP A 855 -5.61 1.93 -24.43
N ARG A 856 -5.47 0.87 -23.61
CA ARG A 856 -6.54 -0.10 -23.34
C ARG A 856 -7.62 0.51 -22.47
N TYR A 857 -8.86 0.27 -22.84
CA TYR A 857 -10.02 0.45 -21.97
C TYR A 857 -10.09 -0.76 -21.04
N TYR A 858 -10.16 -0.52 -19.73
CA TYR A 858 -10.22 -1.60 -18.73
C TYR A 858 -11.01 -1.14 -17.50
N MET A 859 -11.43 -2.10 -16.69
CA MET A 859 -12.10 -1.87 -15.40
C MET A 859 -11.21 -2.40 -14.28
N ASP A 860 -11.11 -1.67 -13.16
CA ASP A 860 -10.45 -2.21 -11.97
C ASP A 860 -11.32 -3.29 -11.31
N ALA A 861 -10.69 -4.36 -10.83
CA ALA A 861 -11.40 -5.50 -10.26
C ALA A 861 -12.12 -5.18 -8.92
N LEU A 862 -11.53 -4.29 -8.11
CA LEU A 862 -12.04 -3.92 -6.79
C LEU A 862 -12.70 -2.53 -6.77
N GLY A 863 -13.11 -2.03 -7.94
CA GLY A 863 -13.92 -0.81 -8.02
C GLY A 863 -15.32 -1.04 -7.47
N ALA A 864 -15.87 -0.10 -6.71
CA ALA A 864 -17.30 -0.11 -6.39
C ALA A 864 -18.11 0.61 -7.48
N ALA A 865 -17.55 1.69 -8.03
CA ALA A 865 -18.13 2.48 -9.12
C ALA A 865 -17.85 1.85 -10.50
N LEU A 866 -18.80 1.96 -11.44
CA LEU A 866 -18.63 1.53 -12.84
C LEU A 866 -17.80 2.56 -13.64
N MET A 867 -16.59 2.86 -13.18
CA MET A 867 -15.68 3.82 -13.80
C MET A 867 -14.49 3.07 -14.41
N PRO A 868 -14.21 3.25 -15.71
CA PRO A 868 -13.07 2.59 -16.34
C PRO A 868 -11.76 3.21 -15.86
N GLY A 869 -10.68 2.44 -15.88
CA GLY A 869 -9.35 2.97 -15.55
C GLY A 869 -8.86 3.99 -16.59
N PRO A 870 -7.83 4.78 -16.25
CA PRO A 870 -7.27 5.78 -17.14
C PRO A 870 -6.72 5.15 -18.44
N GLY A 871 -6.98 5.82 -19.55
CA GLY A 871 -6.28 5.58 -20.80
C GLY A 871 -4.78 5.90 -20.69
N ARG A 872 -4.10 5.87 -21.83
CA ARG A 872 -2.67 6.21 -21.91
C ARG A 872 -2.36 7.57 -21.29
N THR A 873 -1.47 7.58 -20.29
CA THR A 873 -1.08 8.77 -19.55
C THR A 873 0.43 8.92 -19.59
N VAL A 874 0.92 10.08 -20.04
CA VAL A 874 2.33 10.45 -19.98
C VAL A 874 2.56 11.26 -18.72
N ARG A 875 3.66 10.97 -18.01
CA ARG A 875 4.14 11.75 -16.87
C ARG A 875 5.59 12.09 -17.04
N GLY A 876 5.94 13.29 -16.59
CA GLY A 876 7.33 13.71 -16.43
C GLY A 876 7.50 14.46 -15.12
N SER A 877 8.61 14.25 -14.42
CA SER A 877 8.96 15.00 -13.23
C SER A 877 10.45 15.33 -13.17
N VAL A 878 10.75 16.41 -12.46
CA VAL A 878 12.10 16.86 -12.14
C VAL A 878 12.19 16.94 -10.63
N THR A 879 13.21 16.29 -10.07
CA THR A 879 13.57 16.44 -8.65
C THR A 879 14.94 17.11 -8.59
N ALA A 880 15.03 18.22 -7.88
CA ALA A 880 16.25 18.99 -7.64
C ALA A 880 16.54 19.07 -6.13
N LYS A 881 17.78 18.80 -5.73
CA LYS A 881 18.30 18.92 -4.37
C LYS A 881 19.42 19.96 -4.30
N PHE A 882 19.41 20.79 -3.26
CA PHE A 882 20.35 21.89 -3.04
C PHE A 882 21.04 21.77 -1.69
#